data_AF-A0A0Q7FE37-F1
#
_entry.id   AF-A0A0Q7FE37-F1
#
_cell.length_a   1.000
_cell.length_b   1.000
_cell.length_c   1.000
_cell.angle_alpha   90.00
_cell.angle_beta   90.00
_cell.angle_gamma   90.00
#
_symmetry.space_group_name_H-M   'P 1'
#
loop_
_entity.id
_entity.type
_entity.pdbx_description
1 polymer ?
#
loop_
_entity_poly.entity_id
_entity_poly.type
_entity_poly.pdbx_seq_one_letter_code
_entity_poly.pdbx_strand_id
1 'polypeptide(L)'
;MHGRLFAATAAALVALTALQAWSLLRAPAAWHPAAIEIRLPAGGQITLGAHELAAPQAERVHLQLRRDPQGAWLLRNLSASRPVVLHAAGEDRRMGSAALHAGSTFQIGGAVFSVESGGDGKGLAFRYGGSRWRYDGATVYRDGSAQPACPDATAAARAAALWNRAAPLPLTVARPLAFGGNLHCSNRLGLDGMAPGAALLARSGGQLVLSGGSQDDGRTALRTGGTGVTGAHGATGGTGGTGSTDSTDSIDSRGSTAAAGSQASLRQEERPLAGVIAFSIGRTRLQVSRLEGGTLALVPARHVALFAAPDARLAPEISWQWQQRQLWTSPPAQTLVPALLLVLLLVLLATAIAALLAARTAAMRIADVARSRRNAAIAQAIAAAALLSAGAAAILAQRAGQPASAACSLLLGATGLALWLLIPKKLPLPVAAALVLLAAGLLAQLELGLGAGVSSWLRYYQKSTALLAAGSGAGALWHLWSRGARAVTPQRTMEWLLALLAAGALAALAAQVLWGDETGVFDLQPVELAKLALTALTAHCLALRMSWNDPGYPLQGHAARWLRLAAPALLFLALLGFALVQVDDFSPLILLLVWTVCMAFAYAIAARRPALAAGLACTALAAIGAVALLRSAGADGVAQWPLAGSFYADRFQVWLAPAAHPHTGQQLLLGARAIADGGWWGADSMLGLRSLGLPAGAVVSIPAVQDDFAPAFFLNRHGLLGAMLLWAAQAALLAGLVHVAARACAAASLARDYRLAWLGRFRYFALCGGAAFVFGHLLLSWGTNLAIFPIMGQPMSFLSAGGSHLLFFLCPLLACCAVSAQSLEENEHADLRPT
;
A
#
# COMPACT_ATOMS: atom_id res chain seq x y z
N MET A 1 22.01 -14.19 -32.66
CA MET A 1 20.98 -13.31 -32.04
C MET A 1 21.20 -13.11 -30.53
N HIS A 2 21.51 -14.14 -29.74
CA HIS A 2 21.70 -14.04 -28.27
C HIS A 2 22.67 -12.95 -27.80
N GLY A 3 23.84 -12.81 -28.43
CA GLY A 3 24.81 -11.75 -28.07
C GLY A 3 24.27 -10.33 -28.32
N ARG A 4 23.42 -10.14 -29.34
CA ARG A 4 22.81 -8.83 -29.65
C ARG A 4 21.77 -8.43 -28.61
N LEU A 5 20.91 -9.37 -28.19
CA LEU A 5 19.91 -9.11 -27.15
C LEU A 5 20.58 -8.75 -25.81
N PHE A 6 21.61 -9.52 -25.43
CA PHE A 6 22.40 -9.21 -24.23
C PHE A 6 23.04 -7.82 -24.32
N ALA A 7 23.74 -7.52 -25.41
CA ALA A 7 24.40 -6.23 -25.59
C ALA A 7 23.40 -5.06 -25.59
N ALA A 8 22.26 -5.20 -26.28
CA ALA A 8 21.22 -4.19 -26.29
C ALA A 8 20.61 -3.97 -24.89
N THR A 9 20.36 -5.04 -24.15
CA THR A 9 19.84 -4.95 -22.77
C THR A 9 20.86 -4.30 -21.85
N ALA A 10 22.13 -4.72 -21.92
CA ALA A 10 23.21 -4.13 -21.13
C ALA A 10 23.39 -2.64 -21.43
N ALA A 11 23.37 -2.24 -22.72
CA ALA A 11 23.44 -0.84 -23.13
C ALA A 11 22.26 -0.03 -22.59
N ALA A 12 21.04 -0.56 -22.68
CA ALA A 12 19.84 0.09 -22.14
C ALA A 12 19.93 0.27 -20.61
N LEU A 13 20.40 -0.75 -19.88
CA LEU A 13 20.57 -0.67 -18.43
C LEU A 13 21.65 0.33 -18.02
N VAL A 14 22.78 0.37 -18.73
CA VAL A 14 23.83 1.37 -18.51
C VAL A 14 23.26 2.77 -18.77
N ALA A 15 22.55 2.99 -19.87
CA ALA A 15 21.93 4.27 -20.18
C ALA A 15 20.94 4.70 -19.09
N LEU A 16 19.99 3.85 -18.71
CA LEU A 16 18.97 4.18 -17.70
C LEU A 16 19.59 4.39 -16.30
N THR A 17 20.63 3.64 -15.93
CA THR A 17 21.36 3.84 -14.67
C THR A 17 22.15 5.15 -14.70
N ALA A 18 22.75 5.49 -15.85
CA ALA A 18 23.43 6.78 -16.03
C ALA A 18 22.44 7.95 -15.95
N LEU A 19 21.23 7.82 -16.50
CA LEU A 19 20.18 8.84 -16.34
C LEU A 19 19.75 9.00 -14.88
N GLN A 20 19.65 7.90 -14.11
CA GLN A 20 19.38 7.99 -12.67
C GLN A 20 20.52 8.71 -11.92
N ALA A 21 21.78 8.36 -12.20
CA ALA A 21 22.94 9.05 -11.62
C ALA A 21 22.96 10.54 -12.00
N TRP A 22 22.67 10.86 -13.26
CA TRP A 22 22.56 12.22 -13.77
C TRP A 22 21.44 13.01 -13.08
N SER A 23 20.29 12.37 -12.83
CA SER A 23 19.19 12.96 -12.07
C SER A 23 19.61 13.31 -10.64
N LEU A 24 20.42 12.48 -9.98
CA LEU A 24 20.97 12.78 -8.65
C LEU A 24 21.98 13.94 -8.68
N LEU A 25 22.81 14.00 -9.73
CA LEU A 25 23.81 15.07 -9.90
C LEU A 25 23.16 16.43 -10.19
N ARG A 26 22.06 16.44 -10.95
CA ARG A 26 21.32 17.65 -11.30
C ARG A 26 20.29 18.10 -10.25
N ALA A 27 19.99 17.25 -9.27
CA ALA A 27 19.00 17.57 -8.26
C ALA A 27 19.41 18.85 -7.52
N PRO A 28 18.57 19.89 -7.49
CA PRO A 28 18.90 21.12 -6.78
C PRO A 28 19.02 20.86 -5.29
N ALA A 29 19.76 21.73 -4.60
CA ALA A 29 19.77 21.74 -3.15
C ALA A 29 18.33 21.90 -2.65
N ALA A 30 17.95 21.02 -1.72
CA ALA A 30 16.66 21.07 -1.06
C ALA A 30 16.90 21.12 0.44
N TRP A 31 16.23 22.05 1.10
CA TRP A 31 16.42 22.36 2.50
C TRP A 31 15.15 22.03 3.29
N HIS A 32 15.30 21.61 4.53
CA HIS A 32 14.21 21.45 5.48
C HIS A 32 14.67 21.87 6.87
N PRO A 33 13.76 22.21 7.79
CA PRO A 33 14.13 22.39 9.17
C PRO A 33 14.59 21.06 9.78
N ALA A 34 15.80 21.03 10.34
CA ALA A 34 16.27 19.98 11.24
C ALA A 34 15.71 20.18 12.65
N ALA A 35 15.56 21.45 13.06
CA ALA A 35 14.88 21.83 14.29
C ALA A 35 14.06 23.10 14.07
N ILE A 36 12.93 23.20 14.76
CA ILE A 36 12.05 24.36 14.82
C ILE A 36 12.05 24.81 16.27
N GLU A 37 12.62 25.98 16.54
CA GLU A 37 12.60 26.61 17.87
C GLU A 37 11.48 27.64 17.92
N ILE A 38 10.68 27.59 18.97
CA ILE A 38 9.59 28.53 19.24
C ILE A 38 9.85 29.16 20.60
N ARG A 39 9.94 30.49 20.65
CA ARG A 39 10.23 31.27 21.85
C ARG A 39 9.01 32.09 22.24
N LEU A 40 8.41 31.77 23.38
CA LEU A 40 7.25 32.50 23.91
C LEU A 40 7.53 33.04 25.32
N PRO A 41 7.20 34.32 25.61
CA PRO A 41 7.15 34.81 26.97
C PRO A 41 6.06 34.08 27.78
N ALA A 42 6.13 34.15 29.11
CA ALA A 42 5.06 33.63 29.96
C ALA A 42 3.74 34.38 29.65
N GLY A 43 2.65 33.64 29.49
CA GLY A 43 1.37 34.16 29.00
C GLY A 43 1.28 34.34 27.47
N GLY A 44 2.38 34.17 26.74
CA GLY A 44 2.41 34.33 25.28
C GLY A 44 1.70 33.20 24.54
N GLN A 45 1.23 33.50 23.32
CA GLN A 45 0.60 32.54 22.43
C GLN A 45 0.99 32.77 20.97
N ILE A 46 1.02 31.70 20.18
CA ILE A 46 1.27 31.76 18.74
C ILE A 46 0.43 30.72 18.01
N THR A 47 0.01 31.06 16.80
CA THR A 47 -0.71 30.16 15.90
C THR A 47 0.24 29.63 14.84
N LEU A 48 0.26 28.31 14.65
CA LEU A 48 1.14 27.62 13.72
C LEU A 48 0.33 26.87 12.66
N GLY A 49 0.79 26.95 11.41
CA GLY A 49 0.22 26.25 10.27
C GLY A 49 1.23 25.41 9.51
N ALA A 50 0.85 25.07 8.28
CA ALA A 50 1.67 24.29 7.35
C ALA A 50 3.03 24.91 7.07
N HIS A 51 3.08 26.24 6.98
CA HIS A 51 4.31 26.97 6.69
C HIS A 51 5.26 26.91 7.88
N GLU A 52 4.83 27.32 9.07
CA GLU A 52 5.66 27.43 10.28
C GLU A 52 6.16 26.07 10.80
N LEU A 53 5.35 25.01 10.62
CA LEU A 53 5.68 23.65 11.04
C LEU A 53 6.40 22.84 9.96
N ALA A 54 6.61 23.41 8.77
CA ALA A 54 7.04 22.70 7.57
C ALA A 54 6.23 21.40 7.35
N ALA A 55 4.93 21.44 7.64
CA ALA A 55 4.02 20.30 7.62
C ALA A 55 3.07 20.43 6.42
N PRO A 56 3.35 19.76 5.27
CA PRO A 56 2.60 19.96 4.03
C PRO A 56 1.10 19.63 4.13
N GLN A 57 0.74 18.82 5.12
CA GLN A 57 -0.64 18.41 5.39
C GLN A 57 -1.27 19.16 6.56
N ALA A 58 -0.61 20.15 7.16
CA ALA A 58 -1.31 21.02 8.08
C ALA A 58 -2.18 22.02 7.29
N GLU A 59 -3.14 22.63 7.98
CA GLU A 59 -3.87 23.78 7.43
C GLU A 59 -3.02 25.05 7.58
N ARG A 60 -3.40 26.16 6.93
CA ARG A 60 -2.72 27.46 7.13
C ARG A 60 -2.78 27.92 8.59
N VAL A 61 -3.86 27.55 9.29
CA VAL A 61 -4.04 27.74 10.73
C VAL A 61 -4.41 26.38 11.28
N HIS A 62 -3.47 25.70 11.93
CA HIS A 62 -3.65 24.30 12.29
C HIS A 62 -3.68 24.09 13.80
N LEU A 63 -2.76 24.69 14.53
CA LEU A 63 -2.71 24.60 15.99
C LEU A 63 -2.30 25.92 16.63
N GLN A 64 -2.63 26.08 17.89
CA GLN A 64 -2.17 27.18 18.72
C GLN A 64 -1.30 26.63 19.84
N LEU A 65 -0.16 27.26 20.06
CA LEU A 65 0.68 27.04 21.23
C LEU A 65 0.53 28.22 22.17
N ARG A 66 0.40 27.92 23.46
CA ARG A 66 0.35 28.91 24.53
C ARG A 66 1.34 28.51 25.61
N ARG A 67 2.03 29.49 26.16
CA ARG A 67 2.79 29.32 27.40
C ARG A 67 2.02 30.00 28.51
N ASP A 68 1.59 29.26 29.51
CA ASP A 68 0.83 29.84 30.62
C ASP A 68 1.72 30.72 31.53
N PRO A 69 1.14 31.49 32.46
CA PRO A 69 1.91 32.31 33.41
C PRO A 69 2.85 31.48 34.30
N GLN A 70 2.53 30.21 34.55
CA GLN A 70 3.34 29.26 35.32
C GLN A 70 4.49 28.67 34.49
N GLY A 71 4.53 28.97 33.19
CA GLY A 71 5.58 28.56 32.26
C GLY A 71 5.33 27.22 31.55
N ALA A 72 4.17 26.58 31.75
CA ALA A 72 3.80 25.34 31.09
C ALA A 72 3.38 25.60 29.64
N TRP A 73 3.72 24.65 28.76
CA TRP A 73 3.36 24.69 27.35
C TRP A 73 2.07 23.93 27.11
N LEU A 74 1.15 24.60 26.43
CA LEU A 74 -0.19 24.12 26.10
C LEU A 74 -0.34 24.14 24.59
N LEU A 75 -0.93 23.07 24.04
CA LEU A 75 -1.24 22.92 22.63
C LEU A 75 -2.75 22.81 22.46
N ARG A 76 -3.29 23.54 21.49
CA ARG A 76 -4.68 23.49 21.06
C ARG A 76 -4.77 23.16 19.59
N ASN A 77 -5.59 22.19 19.22
CA ASN A 77 -5.90 21.93 17.82
C ASN A 77 -6.92 22.97 17.31
N LEU A 78 -6.62 23.64 16.19
CA LEU A 78 -7.54 24.57 15.54
C LEU A 78 -8.17 23.98 14.28
N SER A 79 -7.56 22.95 13.70
CA SER A 79 -8.08 22.29 12.49
C SER A 79 -9.33 21.47 12.82
N ALA A 80 -10.41 21.76 12.09
CA ALA A 80 -11.64 20.98 12.13
C ALA A 80 -11.49 19.63 11.41
N SER A 81 -10.68 19.59 10.35
CA SER A 81 -10.61 18.43 9.45
C SER A 81 -9.50 17.44 9.80
N ARG A 82 -8.43 17.90 10.48
CA ARG A 82 -7.21 17.13 10.72
C ARG A 82 -6.78 17.24 12.18
N PRO A 83 -7.13 16.25 13.03
CA PRO A 83 -6.78 16.29 14.43
C PRO A 83 -5.29 16.02 14.66
N VAL A 84 -4.75 16.69 15.67
CA VAL A 84 -3.41 16.43 16.21
C VAL A 84 -3.44 15.15 17.05
N VAL A 85 -2.44 14.30 16.88
CA VAL A 85 -2.23 13.12 17.75
C VAL A 85 -1.00 13.36 18.60
N LEU A 86 -1.16 13.34 19.92
CA LEU A 86 -0.08 13.45 20.89
C LEU A 86 0.45 12.05 21.22
N HIS A 87 1.77 11.89 21.24
CA HIS A 87 2.46 10.66 21.58
C HIS A 87 3.17 10.86 22.92
N ALA A 88 2.73 10.14 23.97
CA ALA A 88 3.37 10.10 25.28
C ALA A 88 3.98 8.70 25.53
N ALA A 89 4.73 8.52 26.61
CA ALA A 89 5.32 7.24 26.96
C ALA A 89 4.21 6.20 27.26
N GLY A 90 3.88 5.38 26.25
CA GLY A 90 2.90 4.29 26.37
C GLY A 90 1.46 4.63 25.95
N GLU A 91 1.17 5.86 25.52
CA GLU A 91 -0.18 6.25 25.12
C GLU A 91 -0.19 7.23 23.94
N ASP A 92 -1.01 6.94 22.93
CA ASP A 92 -1.31 7.82 21.81
C ASP A 92 -2.69 8.45 22.02
N ARG A 93 -2.75 9.79 22.08
CA ARG A 93 -3.98 10.53 22.34
C ARG A 93 -4.33 11.45 21.19
N ARG A 94 -5.46 11.18 20.54
CA ARG A 94 -6.02 12.04 19.48
C ARG A 94 -6.75 13.22 20.10
N MET A 95 -6.32 14.44 19.79
CA MET A 95 -7.02 15.67 20.22
C MET A 95 -8.40 15.77 19.56
N GLY A 96 -9.34 16.44 20.24
CA GLY A 96 -10.73 16.49 19.77
C GLY A 96 -11.47 15.16 19.93
N SER A 97 -10.93 14.23 20.73
CA SER A 97 -11.55 12.94 21.01
C SER A 97 -11.52 12.59 22.49
N ALA A 98 -12.50 11.80 22.94
CA ALA A 98 -12.62 11.35 24.31
C ALA A 98 -13.14 9.92 24.37
N ALA A 99 -12.53 9.09 25.22
CA ALA A 99 -13.11 7.82 25.61
C ALA A 99 -14.37 8.08 26.45
N LEU A 100 -15.41 7.27 26.21
CA LEU A 100 -16.63 7.34 26.99
C LEU A 100 -16.58 6.28 28.10
N HIS A 101 -17.01 6.66 29.30
CA HIS A 101 -17.04 5.79 30.47
C HIS A 101 -18.46 5.70 31.04
N ALA A 102 -18.79 4.58 31.69
CA ALA A 102 -20.04 4.43 32.42
C ALA A 102 -20.26 5.59 33.41
N GLY A 103 -21.48 6.12 33.47
CA GLY A 103 -21.82 7.26 34.32
C GLY A 103 -21.42 8.63 33.76
N SER A 104 -20.68 8.70 32.65
CA SER A 104 -20.38 9.98 31.98
C SER A 104 -21.59 10.49 31.18
N THR A 105 -21.59 11.78 30.88
CA THR A 105 -22.45 12.37 29.87
C THR A 105 -21.60 12.82 28.69
N PHE A 106 -22.15 12.79 27.48
CA PHE A 106 -21.53 13.46 26.35
C PHE A 106 -22.56 14.31 25.62
N GLN A 107 -22.09 15.37 24.97
CA GLN A 107 -22.92 16.33 24.26
C GLN A 107 -22.40 16.51 22.85
N ILE A 108 -23.32 16.55 21.89
CA ILE A 108 -23.06 16.83 20.47
C ILE A 108 -24.02 17.94 20.06
N GLY A 109 -23.50 19.13 19.79
CA GLY A 109 -24.34 20.32 19.56
C GLY A 109 -25.25 20.59 20.77
N GLY A 110 -26.57 20.64 20.56
CA GLY A 110 -27.56 20.75 21.63
C GLY A 110 -27.97 19.41 22.25
N ALA A 111 -27.61 18.27 21.66
CA ALA A 111 -28.05 16.96 22.12
C ALA A 111 -27.15 16.43 23.25
N VAL A 112 -27.75 16.08 24.39
CA VAL A 112 -27.06 15.53 25.56
C VAL A 112 -27.42 14.04 25.71
N PHE A 113 -26.40 13.23 25.94
CA PHE A 113 -26.47 11.78 26.07
C PHE A 113 -25.94 11.37 27.44
N SER A 114 -26.68 10.53 28.17
CA SER A 114 -26.21 9.96 29.44
C SER A 114 -25.73 8.52 29.22
N VAL A 115 -24.46 8.25 29.52
CA VAL A 115 -23.87 6.90 29.40
C VAL A 115 -24.26 6.09 30.63
N GLU A 116 -25.02 5.02 30.41
CA GLU A 116 -25.45 4.13 31.47
C GLU A 116 -24.38 3.10 31.84
N SER A 117 -23.76 2.48 30.84
CA SER A 117 -22.76 1.44 31.02
C SER A 117 -21.89 1.23 29.78
N GLY A 118 -20.72 0.62 29.96
CA GLY A 118 -19.79 0.30 28.88
C GLY A 118 -18.61 1.27 28.76
N GLY A 119 -17.94 1.24 27.60
CA GLY A 119 -16.71 1.99 27.32
C GLY A 119 -15.43 1.14 27.24
N ASP A 120 -15.51 -0.13 27.63
CA ASP A 120 -14.42 -1.13 27.62
C ASP A 120 -14.18 -1.79 26.25
N GLY A 121 -14.67 -1.16 25.18
CA GLY A 121 -14.56 -1.65 23.81
C GLY A 121 -15.57 -2.73 23.42
N LYS A 122 -16.31 -3.35 24.35
CA LYS A 122 -17.33 -4.35 24.02
C LYS A 122 -18.67 -3.73 23.61
N GLY A 123 -18.96 -2.54 24.13
CA GLY A 123 -20.13 -1.76 23.77
C GLY A 123 -20.33 -0.55 24.68
N LEU A 124 -21.32 0.27 24.33
CA LEU A 124 -21.74 1.45 25.06
C LEU A 124 -23.27 1.50 25.10
N ALA A 125 -23.85 1.62 26.28
CA ALA A 125 -25.27 1.92 26.47
C ALA A 125 -25.45 3.37 26.92
N PHE A 126 -26.36 4.10 26.28
CA PHE A 126 -26.62 5.51 26.58
C PHE A 126 -28.10 5.88 26.34
N ARG A 127 -28.59 6.93 27.00
CA ARG A 127 -29.96 7.44 26.78
C ARG A 127 -29.95 8.73 25.99
N TYR A 128 -30.90 8.87 25.09
CA TYR A 128 -31.16 10.08 24.31
C TYR A 128 -32.59 10.08 23.77
N GLY A 129 -33.27 11.23 23.85
CA GLY A 129 -34.62 11.40 23.31
C GLY A 129 -35.65 10.43 23.91
N GLY A 130 -35.53 10.12 25.20
CA GLY A 130 -36.42 9.17 25.90
C GLY A 130 -36.09 7.68 25.67
N SER A 131 -35.40 7.34 24.59
CA SER A 131 -35.01 5.97 24.26
C SER A 131 -33.66 5.57 24.88
N ARG A 132 -33.52 4.26 25.12
CA ARG A 132 -32.27 3.60 25.50
C ARG A 132 -31.57 3.10 24.24
N TRP A 133 -30.34 3.52 24.05
CA TRP A 133 -29.50 3.14 22.93
C TRP A 133 -28.37 2.23 23.40
N ARG A 134 -27.99 1.26 22.57
CA ARG A 134 -26.80 0.43 22.78
C ARG A 134 -26.03 0.37 21.47
N TYR A 135 -24.70 0.46 21.54
CA TYR A 135 -23.82 0.33 20.38
C TYR A 135 -22.68 -0.62 20.74
N ASP A 136 -22.49 -1.68 19.96
CA ASP A 136 -21.50 -2.74 20.24
C ASP A 136 -20.18 -2.57 19.46
N GLY A 137 -20.03 -1.48 18.70
CA GLY A 137 -18.92 -1.24 17.78
C GLY A 137 -19.23 -1.60 16.32
N ALA A 138 -20.40 -2.20 16.06
CA ALA A 138 -20.80 -2.64 14.73
C ALA A 138 -22.29 -2.35 14.42
N THR A 139 -23.16 -2.51 15.41
CA THR A 139 -24.61 -2.37 15.31
C THR A 139 -25.13 -1.46 16.42
N VAL A 140 -26.06 -0.57 16.06
CA VAL A 140 -26.82 0.22 17.04
C VAL A 140 -28.19 -0.41 17.30
N TYR A 141 -28.57 -0.43 18.57
CA TYR A 141 -29.83 -0.94 19.09
C TYR A 141 -30.58 0.21 19.76
N ARG A 142 -31.89 0.24 19.60
CA ARG A 142 -32.81 1.17 20.27
C ARG A 142 -33.83 0.35 21.03
N ASP A 143 -33.94 0.57 22.33
CA ASP A 143 -34.89 -0.11 23.22
C ASP A 143 -34.83 -1.64 23.06
N GLY A 144 -33.61 -2.18 22.93
CA GLY A 144 -33.33 -3.61 22.75
C GLY A 144 -33.36 -4.12 21.30
N SER A 145 -33.93 -3.35 20.37
CA SER A 145 -34.09 -3.77 18.97
C SER A 145 -32.99 -3.22 18.06
N ALA A 146 -32.34 -4.09 17.28
CA ALA A 146 -31.32 -3.70 16.30
C ALA A 146 -31.93 -2.80 15.22
N GLN A 147 -31.30 -1.65 14.94
CA GLN A 147 -31.82 -0.72 13.95
C GLN A 147 -31.71 -1.28 12.52
N PRO A 148 -32.67 -0.96 11.63
CA PRO A 148 -32.64 -1.38 10.24
C PRO A 148 -31.43 -0.78 9.51
N ALA A 149 -30.98 -1.44 8.44
CA ALA A 149 -29.98 -0.84 7.57
C ALA A 149 -30.48 0.52 7.04
N CYS A 150 -29.57 1.47 6.84
CA CYS A 150 -29.95 2.78 6.32
C CYS A 150 -30.60 2.63 4.93
N PRO A 151 -31.57 3.48 4.54
CA PRO A 151 -32.24 3.39 3.25
C PRO A 151 -31.25 3.45 2.08
N ASP A 152 -30.22 4.30 2.23
CA ASP A 152 -29.08 4.48 1.34
C ASP A 152 -27.96 3.45 1.53
N ALA A 153 -28.14 2.45 2.41
CA ALA A 153 -27.15 1.40 2.60
C ALA A 153 -27.09 0.47 1.39
N THR A 154 -25.87 0.26 0.91
CA THR A 154 -25.54 -0.66 -0.19
C THR A 154 -25.89 -2.10 0.15
N ALA A 155 -26.01 -2.98 -0.85
CA ALA A 155 -26.24 -4.41 -0.62
C ALA A 155 -25.16 -5.04 0.27
N ALA A 156 -23.89 -4.64 0.11
CA ALA A 156 -22.78 -5.05 0.97
C ALA A 156 -22.97 -4.56 2.41
N ALA A 157 -23.33 -3.29 2.62
CA ALA A 157 -23.59 -2.75 3.96
C ALA A 157 -24.82 -3.41 4.62
N ARG A 158 -25.83 -3.79 3.85
CA ARG A 158 -26.99 -4.56 4.32
C ARG A 158 -26.60 -5.99 4.68
N ALA A 159 -25.79 -6.65 3.86
CA ALA A 159 -25.25 -7.98 4.14
C ALA A 159 -24.35 -7.97 5.38
N ALA A 160 -23.47 -6.98 5.52
CA ALA A 160 -22.65 -6.77 6.72
C ALA A 160 -23.52 -6.50 7.95
N ALA A 161 -24.61 -5.71 7.82
CA ALA A 161 -25.56 -5.51 8.91
C ALA A 161 -26.30 -6.80 9.29
N LEU A 162 -26.66 -7.64 8.32
CA LEU A 162 -27.26 -8.94 8.56
C LEU A 162 -26.27 -9.89 9.25
N TRP A 163 -25.02 -9.92 8.77
CA TRP A 163 -23.92 -10.68 9.34
C TRP A 163 -23.66 -10.26 10.78
N ASN A 164 -23.51 -8.96 11.05
CA ASN A 164 -23.25 -8.43 12.39
C ASN A 164 -24.35 -8.75 13.40
N ARG A 165 -25.58 -9.02 12.94
CA ARG A 165 -26.67 -9.48 13.80
C ARG A 165 -26.57 -10.96 14.16
N ALA A 166 -26.01 -11.77 13.27
CA ALA A 166 -25.91 -13.22 13.44
C ALA A 166 -24.56 -13.67 14.01
N ALA A 167 -23.50 -12.92 13.73
CA ALA A 167 -22.13 -13.26 14.09
C ALA A 167 -21.83 -12.92 15.56
N PRO A 168 -21.02 -13.75 16.26
CA PRO A 168 -20.53 -13.39 17.59
C PRO A 168 -19.60 -12.16 17.51
N LEU A 169 -19.53 -11.38 18.59
CA LEU A 169 -18.83 -10.09 18.66
C LEU A 169 -17.43 -10.05 17.99
N PRO A 170 -16.55 -11.05 18.17
CA PRO A 170 -15.22 -11.05 17.55
C PRO A 170 -15.21 -11.16 16.02
N LEU A 171 -16.32 -11.63 15.43
CA LEU A 171 -16.50 -11.81 13.98
C LEU A 171 -17.36 -10.70 13.37
N THR A 172 -17.78 -9.71 14.17
CA THR A 172 -18.54 -8.57 13.65
C THR A 172 -17.63 -7.59 12.90
N VAL A 173 -18.14 -7.04 11.80
CA VAL A 173 -17.49 -6.00 11.01
C VAL A 173 -17.68 -4.68 11.73
N ALA A 174 -16.59 -4.06 12.19
CA ALA A 174 -16.62 -2.79 12.90
C ALA A 174 -17.18 -1.69 11.99
N ARG A 175 -18.16 -0.92 12.49
CA ARG A 175 -18.80 0.16 11.73
C ARG A 175 -18.99 1.36 12.63
N PRO A 176 -18.34 2.51 12.39
CA PRO A 176 -18.48 3.68 13.23
C PRO A 176 -19.94 4.15 13.27
N LEU A 177 -20.39 4.54 14.46
CA LEU A 177 -21.68 5.18 14.67
C LEU A 177 -21.54 6.66 14.36
N ALA A 178 -22.22 7.13 13.32
CA ALA A 178 -22.25 8.54 12.92
C ALA A 178 -23.44 9.28 13.55
N PHE A 179 -23.20 10.50 14.03
CA PHE A 179 -24.22 11.37 14.60
C PHE A 179 -24.52 12.54 13.66
N GLY A 180 -25.78 12.95 13.57
CA GLY A 180 -26.25 14.07 12.74
C GLY A 180 -27.11 13.64 11.55
N GLY A 181 -27.68 14.63 10.85
CA GLY A 181 -28.75 14.41 9.87
C GLY A 181 -30.08 14.02 10.54
N ASN A 182 -31.07 13.61 9.76
CA ASN A 182 -32.45 13.42 10.26
C ASN A 182 -32.89 11.94 10.33
N LEU A 183 -31.94 10.98 10.26
CA LEU A 183 -32.25 9.56 10.10
C LEU A 183 -31.59 8.71 11.19
N HIS A 184 -32.38 7.84 11.83
CA HIS A 184 -31.89 6.76 12.68
C HIS A 184 -31.84 5.43 11.89
N CYS A 185 -30.67 4.80 11.83
CA CYS A 185 -30.48 3.51 11.17
C CYS A 185 -29.25 2.77 11.75
N SER A 186 -28.88 1.63 11.17
CA SER A 186 -27.92 0.64 11.70
C SER A 186 -26.60 1.18 12.24
N ASN A 187 -26.14 2.33 11.71
CA ASN A 187 -24.90 2.99 12.10
C ASN A 187 -25.00 4.52 12.03
N ARG A 188 -26.22 5.09 12.02
CA ARG A 188 -26.42 6.54 12.07
C ARG A 188 -27.48 6.88 13.10
N LEU A 189 -27.23 7.93 13.87
CA LEU A 189 -28.17 8.49 14.84
C LEU A 189 -28.43 9.95 14.45
N GLY A 190 -29.62 10.20 13.91
CA GLY A 190 -30.05 11.53 13.49
C GLY A 190 -30.12 12.50 14.66
N LEU A 191 -29.65 13.72 14.44
CA LEU A 191 -29.72 14.84 15.37
C LEU A 191 -30.13 16.10 14.60
N ASP A 192 -31.24 16.68 15.00
CA ASP A 192 -31.79 17.87 14.34
C ASP A 192 -30.81 19.04 14.36
N GLY A 193 -30.71 19.73 13.22
CA GLY A 193 -29.84 20.89 13.05
C GLY A 193 -28.34 20.58 12.93
N MET A 194 -27.96 19.31 12.80
CA MET A 194 -26.55 18.90 12.62
C MET A 194 -26.32 18.26 11.25
N ALA A 195 -25.16 18.55 10.64
CA ALA A 195 -24.74 17.90 9.42
C ALA A 195 -24.59 16.37 9.62
N PRO A 196 -24.94 15.54 8.63
CA PRO A 196 -24.73 14.10 8.70
C PRO A 196 -23.26 13.76 9.03
N GLY A 197 -23.03 13.01 10.11
CA GLY A 197 -21.68 12.65 10.53
C GLY A 197 -20.88 13.80 11.14
N ALA A 198 -21.53 14.76 11.81
CA ALA A 198 -20.86 15.80 12.59
C ALA A 198 -20.00 15.25 13.75
N ALA A 199 -20.37 14.08 14.28
CA ALA A 199 -19.57 13.34 15.25
C ALA A 199 -19.54 11.85 14.93
N LEU A 200 -18.52 11.15 15.41
CA LEU A 200 -18.31 9.72 15.23
C LEU A 200 -17.99 9.06 16.57
N LEU A 201 -18.61 7.91 16.83
CA LEU A 201 -18.24 6.99 17.90
C LEU A 201 -17.70 5.69 17.27
N ALA A 202 -16.41 5.43 17.46
CA ALA A 202 -15.71 4.32 16.84
C ALA A 202 -14.83 3.58 17.84
N ARG A 203 -14.50 2.32 17.53
CA ARG A 203 -13.55 1.54 18.33
C ARG A 203 -12.13 1.99 17.98
N SER A 204 -11.34 2.40 18.97
CA SER A 204 -9.95 2.80 18.83
C SER A 204 -9.17 2.37 20.07
N GLY A 205 -8.04 1.68 19.89
CA GLY A 205 -7.21 1.23 21.02
C GLY A 205 -7.92 0.33 22.03
N GLY A 206 -8.93 -0.44 21.58
CA GLY A 206 -9.73 -1.29 22.48
C GLY A 206 -10.80 -0.55 23.28
N GLN A 207 -11.04 0.75 23.03
CA GLN A 207 -12.09 1.54 23.67
C GLN A 207 -13.04 2.15 22.63
N LEU A 208 -14.20 2.63 23.08
CA LEU A 208 -15.11 3.43 22.25
C LEU A 208 -14.83 4.91 22.46
N VAL A 209 -14.43 5.58 21.38
CA VAL A 209 -13.95 6.96 21.39
C VAL A 209 -14.89 7.84 20.59
N LEU A 210 -15.38 8.90 21.23
CA LEU A 210 -16.15 9.97 20.59
C LEU A 210 -15.18 10.97 19.96
N SER A 211 -15.44 11.37 18.72
CA SER A 211 -14.62 12.34 17.98
C SER A 211 -15.47 13.18 17.00
N GLY A 212 -14.92 14.30 16.52
CA GLY A 212 -15.51 15.03 15.39
C GLY A 212 -15.48 14.21 14.10
N GLY A 213 -16.54 14.30 13.30
CA GLY A 213 -16.61 13.61 12.01
C GLY A 213 -16.07 14.44 10.84
N SER A 214 -15.96 13.81 9.67
CA SER A 214 -15.29 14.40 8.49
C SER A 214 -16.11 15.46 7.75
N GLN A 215 -17.44 15.47 7.94
CA GLN A 215 -18.35 16.46 7.34
C GLN A 215 -18.75 17.56 8.33
N ASP A 216 -18.00 17.66 9.41
CA ASP A 216 -18.24 18.65 10.43
C ASP A 216 -17.81 20.05 9.98
N ASP A 217 -18.63 21.05 10.32
CA ASP A 217 -18.42 22.47 10.00
C ASP A 217 -17.47 23.18 10.99
N GLY A 218 -16.85 22.43 11.91
CA GLY A 218 -16.01 22.95 12.99
C GLY A 218 -16.79 23.60 14.14
N ARG A 219 -18.11 23.82 14.00
CA ARG A 219 -18.94 24.54 14.97
C ARG A 219 -19.70 23.64 15.92
N THR A 220 -19.90 22.37 15.56
CA THR A 220 -20.59 21.41 16.42
C THR A 220 -19.84 21.19 17.73
N ALA A 221 -20.37 21.71 18.84
CA ALA A 221 -19.75 21.54 20.15
C ALA A 221 -19.79 20.06 20.58
N LEU A 222 -18.62 19.47 20.81
CA LEU A 222 -18.47 18.16 21.43
C LEU A 222 -18.02 18.33 22.86
N ARG A 223 -18.72 17.76 23.85
CA ARG A 223 -18.33 17.83 25.28
C ARG A 223 -18.51 16.47 25.94
N THR A 224 -17.75 16.22 27.00
CA THR A 224 -17.90 15.05 27.88
C THR A 224 -17.90 15.52 29.32
N GLY A 225 -18.97 15.25 30.05
CA GLY A 225 -19.10 15.56 31.47
C GLY A 225 -18.89 14.30 32.32
N GLY A 226 -17.96 14.35 33.27
CA GLY A 226 -17.87 13.36 34.34
C GLY A 226 -18.74 13.76 35.53
N THR A 227 -19.46 12.82 36.13
CA THR A 227 -19.99 12.99 37.48
C THR A 227 -18.81 12.94 38.45
N GLY A 228 -18.35 14.10 38.93
CA GLY A 228 -17.34 14.17 39.97
C GLY A 228 -17.86 13.50 41.24
N VAL A 229 -17.37 12.29 41.54
CA VAL A 229 -17.37 11.78 42.91
C VAL A 229 -16.22 12.48 43.60
N THR A 230 -16.52 13.57 44.31
CA THR A 230 -15.61 14.20 45.26
C THR A 230 -15.35 13.22 46.41
N GLY A 231 -14.31 12.40 46.28
CA GLY A 231 -13.70 11.69 47.40
C GLY A 231 -12.86 12.67 48.21
N ALA A 232 -13.48 13.39 49.14
CA ALA A 232 -12.76 14.13 50.16
C ALA A 232 -12.07 13.14 51.11
N HIS A 233 -10.76 12.98 50.98
CA HIS A 233 -9.95 12.39 52.04
C HIS A 233 -9.88 13.38 53.20
N GLY A 234 -10.50 12.99 54.32
CA GLY A 234 -10.48 13.74 55.56
C GLY A 234 -9.09 13.76 56.20
N ALA A 235 -8.65 14.95 56.56
CA ALA A 235 -7.71 15.19 57.63
C ALA A 235 -8.08 16.54 58.27
N THR A 236 -8.67 16.49 59.46
CA THR A 236 -8.33 17.25 60.68
C THR A 236 -9.56 17.40 61.58
N GLY A 237 -9.41 16.89 62.80
CA GLY A 237 -10.35 17.15 63.89
C GLY A 237 -10.22 18.58 64.39
N GLY A 238 -11.32 19.09 64.92
CA GLY A 238 -11.41 20.44 65.49
C GLY A 238 -12.78 20.65 66.12
N THR A 239 -12.83 20.44 67.42
CA THR A 239 -13.95 20.53 68.36
C THR A 239 -14.68 21.89 68.39
N GLY A 240 -16.00 21.84 68.60
CA GLY A 240 -16.68 22.62 69.65
C GLY A 240 -17.37 23.92 69.22
N GLY A 241 -18.70 23.99 69.40
CA GLY A 241 -19.46 25.24 69.32
C GLY A 241 -20.96 25.03 69.23
N THR A 242 -21.60 24.90 70.38
CA THR A 242 -23.04 24.78 70.62
C THR A 242 -23.83 26.06 70.31
N GLY A 243 -25.08 25.90 69.83
CA GLY A 243 -26.20 26.70 70.34
C GLY A 243 -27.13 27.36 69.31
N SER A 244 -28.43 27.16 69.56
CA SER A 244 -29.55 28.04 69.22
C SER A 244 -30.40 27.73 67.98
N THR A 245 -31.49 27.02 68.24
CA THR A 245 -32.78 27.04 67.53
C THR A 245 -33.42 28.43 67.56
N ASP A 246 -34.00 28.94 66.46
CA ASP A 246 -35.45 29.17 66.36
C ASP A 246 -35.96 29.62 64.97
N SER A 247 -37.15 29.10 64.65
CA SER A 247 -38.30 29.65 63.91
C SER A 247 -38.26 30.35 62.51
N THR A 248 -39.09 29.74 61.63
CA THR A 248 -40.13 30.29 60.71
C THR A 248 -39.80 30.98 59.37
N ASP A 249 -40.40 30.40 58.33
CA ASP A 249 -41.08 30.97 57.16
C ASP A 249 -40.47 32.19 56.44
N SER A 250 -40.09 31.97 55.17
CA SER A 250 -40.72 32.67 54.04
C SER A 250 -40.30 32.08 52.71
N ILE A 251 -41.32 31.77 51.92
CA ILE A 251 -41.27 31.51 50.48
C ILE A 251 -40.71 32.76 49.79
N ASP A 252 -39.58 32.64 49.10
CA ASP A 252 -39.36 33.47 47.92
C ASP A 252 -38.59 32.73 46.83
N SER A 253 -39.32 32.51 45.74
CA SER A 253 -38.90 31.87 44.51
C SER A 253 -38.06 32.83 43.67
N ARG A 254 -36.74 32.61 43.58
CA ARG A 254 -35.93 33.01 42.42
C ARG A 254 -34.92 31.93 42.08
N GLY A 255 -35.03 31.44 40.84
CA GLY A 255 -34.26 30.33 40.32
C GLY A 255 -32.75 30.56 40.44
N SER A 256 -32.11 29.69 41.20
CA SER A 256 -30.68 29.43 41.07
C SER A 256 -30.49 28.53 39.85
N THR A 257 -30.28 29.15 38.69
CA THR A 257 -29.55 28.50 37.59
C THR A 257 -28.17 28.15 38.13
N ALA A 258 -28.03 26.93 38.65
CA ALA A 258 -26.74 26.34 38.92
C ALA A 258 -25.94 26.44 37.62
N ALA A 259 -24.93 27.32 37.64
CA ALA A 259 -23.98 27.48 36.56
C ALA A 259 -23.27 26.14 36.35
N ALA A 260 -23.79 25.35 35.41
CA ALA A 260 -23.06 24.25 34.82
C ALA A 260 -21.76 24.84 34.28
N GLY A 261 -20.66 24.57 34.98
CA GLY A 261 -19.33 25.06 34.62
C GLY A 261 -19.12 24.86 33.13
N SER A 262 -18.79 25.94 32.41
CA SER A 262 -18.61 25.95 30.97
C SER A 262 -17.45 25.02 30.58
N GLN A 263 -17.74 23.72 30.45
CA GLN A 263 -16.79 22.76 29.91
C GLN A 263 -16.51 23.14 28.45
N ALA A 264 -15.25 23.47 28.17
CA ALA A 264 -14.78 23.74 26.83
C ALA A 264 -15.07 22.54 25.93
N SER A 265 -15.39 22.78 24.66
CA SER A 265 -15.56 21.69 23.72
C SER A 265 -14.25 20.89 23.61
N LEU A 266 -14.35 19.57 23.46
CA LEU A 266 -13.21 18.66 23.18
C LEU A 266 -12.32 19.17 22.03
N ARG A 267 -12.90 19.91 21.08
CA ARG A 267 -12.19 20.51 19.94
C ARG A 267 -11.35 21.72 20.31
N GLN A 268 -11.79 22.45 21.34
CA GLN A 268 -11.15 23.66 21.84
C GLN A 268 -10.27 23.38 23.06
N GLU A 269 -10.14 22.11 23.44
CA GLU A 269 -9.40 21.70 24.61
C GLU A 269 -7.89 21.98 24.42
N GLU A 270 -7.32 22.68 25.39
CA GLU A 270 -5.88 22.84 25.51
C GLU A 270 -5.30 21.64 26.24
N ARG A 271 -4.18 21.10 25.74
CA ARG A 271 -3.47 19.98 26.35
C ARG A 271 -2.04 20.37 26.70
N PRO A 272 -1.56 20.03 27.91
CA PRO A 272 -0.17 20.25 28.26
C PRO A 272 0.74 19.38 27.41
N LEU A 273 1.88 19.93 27.00
CA LEU A 273 2.95 19.20 26.31
C LEU A 273 3.89 18.48 27.29
N ALA A 274 3.71 18.64 28.61
CA ALA A 274 4.45 17.90 29.61
C ALA A 274 4.23 16.38 29.43
N GLY A 275 5.32 15.61 29.30
CA GLY A 275 5.28 14.16 29.06
C GLY A 275 5.02 13.74 27.60
N VAL A 276 4.77 14.69 26.70
CA VAL A 276 4.62 14.43 25.26
C VAL A 276 6.00 14.35 24.61
N ILE A 277 6.32 13.20 24.01
CA ILE A 277 7.61 12.97 23.31
C ILE A 277 7.54 13.36 21.83
N ALA A 278 6.35 13.34 21.24
CA ALA A 278 6.12 13.75 19.87
C ALA A 278 4.63 14.06 19.65
N PHE A 279 4.32 14.76 18.56
CA PHE A 279 2.96 14.83 18.04
C PHE A 279 2.93 14.71 16.52
N SER A 280 1.80 14.29 15.96
CA SER A 280 1.61 14.11 14.53
C SER A 280 0.48 14.98 14.01
N ILE A 281 0.70 15.56 12.82
CA ILE A 281 -0.26 16.33 12.03
C ILE A 281 -0.34 15.67 10.65
N GLY A 282 -1.45 14.98 10.38
CA GLY A 282 -1.53 14.11 9.22
C GLY A 282 -0.37 13.11 9.20
N ARG A 283 0.47 13.17 8.17
CA ARG A 283 1.68 12.32 8.05
C ARG A 283 2.95 12.94 8.66
N THR A 284 2.96 14.23 8.97
CA THR A 284 4.12 14.89 9.57
C THR A 284 4.21 14.55 11.05
N ARG A 285 5.38 14.08 11.52
CA ARG A 285 5.64 13.83 12.96
C ARG A 285 6.71 14.80 13.45
N LEU A 286 6.44 15.45 14.57
CA LEU A 286 7.30 16.42 15.23
C LEU A 286 7.67 15.85 16.60
N GLN A 287 8.96 15.58 16.83
CA GLN A 287 9.46 15.16 18.14
C GLN A 287 9.68 16.40 19.01
N VAL A 288 9.32 16.30 20.29
CA VAL A 288 9.57 17.36 21.26
C VAL A 288 10.92 17.09 21.90
N SER A 289 11.92 17.92 21.60
CA SER A 289 13.30 17.70 22.05
C SER A 289 13.67 18.53 23.28
N ARG A 290 13.07 19.72 23.45
CA ARG A 290 13.30 20.59 24.62
C ARG A 290 12.05 21.40 24.97
N LEU A 291 11.76 21.47 26.28
CA LEU A 291 10.66 22.22 26.91
C LEU A 291 11.24 23.03 28.09
N GLU A 292 12.13 24.00 27.84
CA GLU A 292 12.85 24.72 28.91
C GLU A 292 13.02 26.21 28.60
N GLY A 293 13.01 27.06 29.64
CA GLY A 293 13.44 28.46 29.52
C GLY A 293 12.64 29.32 28.53
N GLY A 294 11.34 29.06 28.37
CA GLY A 294 10.49 29.77 27.39
C GLY A 294 10.73 29.37 25.93
N THR A 295 11.51 28.32 25.69
CA THR A 295 11.78 27.77 24.35
C THR A 295 11.21 26.36 24.23
N LEU A 296 10.46 26.13 23.14
CA LEU A 296 10.03 24.82 22.69
C LEU A 296 10.84 24.45 21.44
N ALA A 297 11.57 23.34 21.48
CA ALA A 297 12.29 22.82 20.32
C ALA A 297 11.58 21.57 19.77
N LEU A 298 11.28 21.61 18.47
CA LEU A 298 10.65 20.53 17.72
C LEU A 298 11.61 20.00 16.66
N VAL A 299 11.71 18.68 16.54
CA VAL A 299 12.51 18.02 15.50
C VAL A 299 11.56 17.32 14.51
N PRO A 300 11.42 17.83 13.28
CA PRO A 300 10.64 17.18 12.24
C PRO A 300 11.25 15.83 11.86
N ALA A 301 10.51 14.74 12.07
CA ALA A 301 11.02 13.38 11.89
C ALA A 301 10.61 12.72 10.56
N ARG A 302 9.44 13.07 10.00
CA ARG A 302 8.94 12.47 8.74
C ARG A 302 8.00 13.43 8.01
N HIS A 303 7.93 13.28 6.68
CA HIS A 303 6.99 13.98 5.80
C HIS A 303 7.02 15.51 5.98
N VAL A 304 8.19 16.08 5.71
CA VAL A 304 8.51 17.50 5.94
C VAL A 304 8.60 18.23 4.61
N ALA A 305 8.11 19.46 4.54
CA ALA A 305 8.23 20.30 3.36
C ALA A 305 9.71 20.55 2.99
N LEU A 306 9.99 20.61 1.69
CA LEU A 306 11.31 20.93 1.15
C LEU A 306 11.29 22.32 0.50
N PHE A 307 12.35 23.07 0.72
CA PHE A 307 12.54 24.45 0.25
C PHE A 307 13.78 24.56 -0.64
N ALA A 308 13.74 25.47 -1.61
CA ALA A 308 14.86 25.68 -2.53
C ALA A 308 16.05 26.40 -1.87
N ALA A 309 15.77 27.26 -0.88
CA ALA A 309 16.75 28.01 -0.12
C ALA A 309 16.36 28.04 1.38
N PRO A 310 17.33 28.26 2.28
CA PRO A 310 17.11 28.33 3.72
C PRO A 310 16.64 29.73 4.19
N ASP A 311 15.64 30.31 3.53
CA ASP A 311 15.24 31.72 3.68
C ASP A 311 13.74 31.94 3.91
N ALA A 312 13.07 30.97 4.57
CA ALA A 312 11.67 31.08 4.93
C ALA A 312 11.38 32.32 5.81
N ARG A 313 10.38 33.11 5.43
CA ARG A 313 9.90 34.25 6.21
C ARG A 313 9.03 33.75 7.36
N LEU A 314 9.57 33.78 8.57
CA LEU A 314 8.91 33.30 9.78
C LEU A 314 8.59 34.45 10.73
N ALA A 315 7.63 34.23 11.63
CA ALA A 315 7.37 35.13 12.75
C ALA A 315 8.61 35.20 13.67
N PRO A 316 8.88 36.34 14.34
CA PRO A 316 10.09 36.53 15.14
C PRO A 316 10.23 35.54 16.31
N GLU A 317 9.12 34.95 16.75
CA GLU A 317 9.08 33.91 17.79
C GLU A 317 9.57 32.54 17.28
N ILE A 318 9.70 32.36 15.95
CA ILE A 318 10.00 31.07 15.32
C ILE A 318 11.32 31.17 14.57
N SER A 319 12.23 30.24 14.87
CA SER A 319 13.48 30.11 14.12
C SER A 319 13.70 28.66 13.70
N TRP A 320 14.14 28.47 12.45
CA TRP A 320 14.51 27.17 11.93
C TRP A 320 16.03 26.99 11.92
N GLN A 321 16.47 25.82 12.36
CA GLN A 321 17.79 25.31 12.05
C GLN A 321 17.70 24.52 10.76
N TRP A 322 18.30 25.03 9.70
CA TRP A 322 18.21 24.44 8.37
C TRP A 322 19.16 23.25 8.20
N GLN A 323 18.68 22.24 7.48
CA GLN A 323 19.50 21.14 7.02
C GLN A 323 19.24 20.89 5.53
N GLN A 324 20.33 20.73 4.79
CA GLN A 324 20.26 20.33 3.40
C GLN A 324 20.00 18.81 3.30
N ARG A 325 19.05 18.43 2.45
CA ARG A 325 18.77 17.05 2.08
C ARG A 325 20.02 16.40 1.50
N GLN A 326 20.50 15.34 2.16
CA GLN A 326 21.66 14.58 1.70
C GLN A 326 21.22 13.48 0.73
N LEU A 327 21.69 13.55 -0.53
CA LEU A 327 21.39 12.53 -1.56
C LEU A 327 22.50 11.49 -1.70
N TRP A 328 23.74 11.89 -1.44
CA TRP A 328 24.95 11.09 -1.66
C TRP A 328 25.41 10.40 -0.39
N THR A 329 25.47 11.15 0.71
CA THR A 329 25.96 10.70 2.00
C THR A 329 24.81 10.30 2.93
N SER A 330 25.08 9.34 3.80
CA SER A 330 24.25 9.09 4.96
C SER A 330 24.82 9.79 6.19
N PRO A 331 23.99 10.21 7.15
CA PRO A 331 24.48 10.72 8.43
C PRO A 331 25.45 9.74 9.11
N PRO A 332 26.57 10.22 9.68
CA PRO A 332 27.62 9.37 10.26
C PRO A 332 27.15 8.52 11.46
N ALA A 333 26.02 8.87 12.08
CA ALA A 333 25.44 8.15 13.21
C ALA A 333 24.76 6.81 12.85
N GLN A 334 24.72 6.42 11.57
CA GLN A 334 23.99 5.23 11.11
C GLN A 334 24.92 4.02 10.96
N THR A 335 25.01 3.18 11.99
CA THR A 335 25.88 1.98 12.04
C THR A 335 25.58 0.93 10.96
N LEU A 336 24.38 0.92 10.39
CA LEU A 336 23.96 -0.02 9.35
C LEU A 336 24.46 0.35 7.93
N VAL A 337 24.75 1.62 7.67
CA VAL A 337 25.20 2.08 6.34
C VAL A 337 26.61 1.63 5.96
N PRO A 338 27.64 1.72 6.83
CA PRO A 338 28.97 1.21 6.48
C PRO A 338 28.96 -0.31 6.26
N ALA A 339 28.13 -1.05 7.00
CA ALA A 339 27.93 -2.48 6.75
C ALA A 339 27.29 -2.72 5.36
N LEU A 340 26.28 -1.93 4.99
CA LEU A 340 25.65 -1.99 3.67
C LEU A 340 26.63 -1.67 2.53
N LEU A 341 27.47 -0.63 2.70
CA LEU A 341 28.49 -0.24 1.72
C LEU A 341 29.59 -1.31 1.59
N LEU A 342 30.00 -1.92 2.69
CA LEU A 342 30.95 -3.05 2.68
C LEU A 342 30.37 -4.25 1.94
N VAL A 343 29.12 -4.62 2.22
CA VAL A 343 28.43 -5.72 1.55
C VAL A 343 28.30 -5.43 0.05
N LEU A 344 27.96 -4.19 -0.32
CA LEU A 344 27.88 -3.77 -1.72
C LEU A 344 29.25 -3.83 -2.42
N LEU A 345 30.32 -3.39 -1.77
CA LEU A 345 31.68 -3.51 -2.28
C LEU A 345 32.06 -4.97 -2.52
N LEU A 346 31.70 -5.86 -1.58
CA LEU A 346 31.92 -7.31 -1.72
C LEU A 346 31.10 -7.90 -2.88
N VAL A 347 29.86 -7.44 -3.11
CA VAL A 347 29.04 -7.84 -4.27
C VAL A 347 29.70 -7.39 -5.57
N LEU A 348 30.14 -6.12 -5.67
CA LEU A 348 30.83 -5.59 -6.85
C LEU A 348 32.13 -6.34 -7.13
N LEU A 349 32.91 -6.64 -6.09
CA LEU A 349 34.14 -7.40 -6.22
C LEU A 349 33.87 -8.85 -6.67
N ALA A 350 32.91 -9.53 -6.05
CA ALA A 350 32.55 -10.90 -6.41
C ALA A 350 31.98 -11.01 -7.83
N THR A 351 31.18 -10.03 -8.27
CA THR A 351 30.66 -9.96 -9.64
C THR A 351 31.75 -9.66 -10.67
N ALA A 352 32.67 -8.74 -10.38
CA ALA A 352 33.82 -8.46 -11.22
C ALA A 352 34.74 -9.69 -11.36
N ILE A 353 35.02 -10.38 -10.25
CA ILE A 353 35.80 -11.64 -10.25
C ILE A 353 35.07 -12.71 -11.08
N ALA A 354 33.76 -12.89 -10.90
CA ALA A 354 32.99 -13.88 -11.67
C ALA A 354 33.00 -13.56 -13.18
N ALA A 355 32.87 -12.29 -13.56
CA ALA A 355 32.95 -11.86 -14.96
C ALA A 355 34.35 -12.09 -15.56
N LEU A 356 35.40 -11.76 -14.82
CA LEU A 356 36.79 -11.99 -15.23
C LEU A 356 37.10 -13.49 -15.40
N LEU A 357 36.64 -14.32 -14.47
CA LEU A 357 36.78 -15.78 -14.54
C LEU A 357 36.01 -16.36 -15.73
N ALA A 358 34.79 -15.88 -15.98
CA ALA A 358 34.00 -16.27 -17.14
C ALA A 358 34.71 -15.91 -18.46
N ALA A 359 35.24 -14.69 -18.58
CA ALA A 359 36.02 -14.26 -19.76
C ALA A 359 37.28 -15.11 -19.98
N ARG A 360 37.99 -15.48 -18.90
CA ARG A 360 39.17 -16.35 -18.97
C ARG A 360 38.86 -17.79 -19.38
N THR A 361 37.66 -18.31 -19.10
CA THR A 361 37.31 -19.70 -19.47
C THR A 361 37.31 -19.97 -20.98
N ALA A 362 37.23 -18.92 -21.81
CA ALA A 362 37.36 -19.05 -23.27
C ALA A 362 38.78 -19.44 -23.74
N ALA A 363 39.80 -19.29 -22.88
CA ALA A 363 41.22 -19.51 -23.23
C ALA A 363 41.89 -20.67 -22.48
N MET A 364 41.15 -21.46 -21.68
CA MET A 364 41.73 -22.47 -20.77
C MET A 364 41.49 -23.93 -21.20
N ARG A 365 42.34 -24.86 -20.71
CA ARG A 365 42.21 -26.31 -20.88
C ARG A 365 41.00 -26.87 -20.11
N ILE A 366 40.45 -28.01 -20.55
CA ILE A 366 39.17 -28.60 -20.09
C ILE A 366 39.09 -28.80 -18.56
N ALA A 367 40.17 -29.24 -17.91
CA ALA A 367 40.19 -29.46 -16.45
C ALA A 367 40.13 -28.13 -15.65
N ASP A 368 40.77 -27.08 -16.15
CA ASP A 368 40.76 -25.75 -15.56
C ASP A 368 39.41 -25.05 -15.74
N VAL A 369 38.69 -25.37 -16.83
CA VAL A 369 37.33 -24.89 -17.09
C VAL A 369 36.35 -25.39 -16.02
N ALA A 370 36.44 -26.65 -15.59
CA ALA A 370 35.54 -27.20 -14.57
C ALA A 370 35.75 -26.55 -13.19
N ARG A 371 37.02 -26.37 -12.78
CA ARG A 371 37.38 -25.70 -11.52
C ARG A 371 36.99 -24.21 -11.54
N SER A 372 37.26 -23.53 -12.66
CA SER A 372 36.89 -22.12 -12.85
C SER A 372 35.36 -21.91 -12.79
N ARG A 373 34.57 -22.80 -13.42
CA ARG A 373 33.09 -22.76 -13.35
C ARG A 373 32.57 -22.95 -11.93
N ARG A 374 33.15 -23.86 -11.15
CA ARG A 374 32.78 -24.06 -9.73
C ARG A 374 33.07 -22.81 -8.90
N ASN A 375 34.25 -22.22 -9.06
CA ASN A 375 34.63 -21.01 -8.34
C ASN A 375 33.74 -19.81 -8.73
N ALA A 376 33.41 -19.68 -10.02
CA ALA A 376 32.48 -18.65 -10.48
C ALA A 376 31.07 -18.83 -9.89
N ALA A 377 30.56 -20.07 -9.80
CA ALA A 377 29.26 -20.34 -9.18
C ALA A 377 29.23 -20.01 -7.67
N ILE A 378 30.32 -20.32 -6.95
CA ILE A 378 30.45 -19.96 -5.53
C ILE A 378 30.49 -18.44 -5.37
N ALA A 379 31.29 -17.73 -6.18
CA ALA A 379 31.35 -16.27 -6.15
C ALA A 379 29.98 -15.64 -6.46
N GLN A 380 29.25 -16.17 -7.44
CA GLN A 380 27.88 -15.75 -7.76
C GLN A 380 26.91 -16.01 -6.61
N ALA A 381 27.01 -17.15 -5.92
CA ALA A 381 26.16 -17.45 -4.76
C ALA A 381 26.45 -16.51 -3.58
N ILE A 382 27.72 -16.21 -3.30
CA ILE A 382 28.12 -15.24 -2.28
C ILE A 382 27.59 -13.85 -2.64
N ALA A 383 27.75 -13.41 -3.90
CA ALA A 383 27.23 -12.13 -4.35
C ALA A 383 25.69 -12.05 -4.22
N ALA A 384 24.97 -13.11 -4.57
CA ALA A 384 23.53 -13.17 -4.45
C ALA A 384 23.04 -13.14 -2.99
N ALA A 385 23.71 -13.87 -2.09
CA ALA A 385 23.41 -13.87 -0.66
C ALA A 385 23.74 -12.52 -0.01
N ALA A 386 24.87 -11.91 -0.38
CA ALA A 386 25.26 -10.58 0.06
C ALA A 386 24.23 -9.52 -0.39
N LEU A 387 23.79 -9.56 -1.65
CA LEU A 387 22.77 -8.64 -2.15
C LEU A 387 21.41 -8.83 -1.46
N LEU A 388 21.01 -10.08 -1.20
CA LEU A 388 19.80 -10.39 -0.43
C LEU A 388 19.85 -9.74 0.96
N SER A 389 20.96 -9.94 1.67
CA SER A 389 21.18 -9.37 3.00
C SER A 389 21.24 -7.85 2.97
N ALA A 390 21.88 -7.25 1.95
CA ALA A 390 21.92 -5.81 1.75
C ALA A 390 20.52 -5.21 1.53
N GLY A 391 19.71 -5.84 0.66
CA GLY A 391 18.33 -5.44 0.44
C GLY A 391 17.49 -5.53 1.72
N ALA A 392 17.62 -6.63 2.47
CA ALA A 392 16.93 -6.80 3.76
C ALA A 392 17.36 -5.76 4.80
N ALA A 393 18.67 -5.49 4.91
CA ALA A 393 19.20 -4.47 5.81
C ALA A 393 18.70 -3.07 5.45
N ALA A 394 18.63 -2.73 4.15
CA ALA A 394 18.09 -1.45 3.69
C ALA A 394 16.59 -1.29 4.02
N ILE A 395 15.79 -2.37 3.91
CA ILE A 395 14.38 -2.38 4.32
C ILE A 395 14.25 -2.16 5.83
N LEU A 396 15.06 -2.85 6.63
CA LEU A 396 15.06 -2.70 8.09
C LEU A 396 15.49 -1.29 8.51
N ALA A 397 16.52 -0.74 7.88
CA ALA A 397 17.00 0.62 8.14
C ALA A 397 15.91 1.66 7.79
N GLN A 398 15.23 1.50 6.66
CA GLN A 398 14.11 2.35 6.28
C GLN A 398 12.95 2.27 7.29
N ARG A 399 12.61 1.06 7.78
CA ARG A 399 11.59 0.87 8.83
C ARG A 399 11.99 1.50 10.16
N ALA A 400 13.28 1.51 10.47
CA ALA A 400 13.84 2.19 11.65
C ALA A 400 13.90 3.72 11.49
N GLY A 401 13.42 4.29 10.38
CA GLY A 401 13.49 5.73 10.11
C GLY A 401 14.86 6.22 9.63
N GLN A 402 15.74 5.30 9.24
CA GLN A 402 17.10 5.57 8.74
C GLN A 402 17.26 5.03 7.31
N PRO A 403 16.54 5.59 6.31
CA PRO A 403 16.65 5.11 4.94
C PRO A 403 18.07 5.30 4.38
N ALA A 404 18.51 4.36 3.55
CA ALA A 404 19.77 4.49 2.82
C ALA A 404 19.76 5.72 1.90
N SER A 405 20.92 6.35 1.66
CA SER A 405 21.01 7.48 0.73
C SER A 405 20.51 7.12 -0.67
N ALA A 406 20.14 8.14 -1.47
CA ALA A 406 19.67 7.94 -2.84
C ALA A 406 20.75 7.26 -3.70
N ALA A 407 22.01 7.65 -3.52
CA ALA A 407 23.16 7.06 -4.19
C ALA A 407 23.39 5.59 -3.79
N CYS A 408 23.27 5.26 -2.51
CA CYS A 408 23.37 3.86 -2.05
C CYS A 408 22.22 3.01 -2.65
N SER A 409 21.01 3.58 -2.69
CA SER A 409 19.83 2.95 -3.30
C SER A 409 20.01 2.73 -4.80
N LEU A 410 20.60 3.68 -5.52
CA LEU A 410 20.98 3.54 -6.93
C LEU A 410 21.93 2.35 -7.13
N LEU A 411 22.97 2.25 -6.30
CA LEU A 411 23.93 1.15 -6.40
C LEU A 411 23.27 -0.20 -6.08
N LEU A 412 22.38 -0.27 -5.09
CA LEU A 412 21.61 -1.48 -4.79
C LEU A 412 20.70 -1.91 -5.96
N GLY A 413 19.97 -0.96 -6.56
CA GLY A 413 19.15 -1.23 -7.74
C GLY A 413 19.99 -1.69 -8.93
N ALA A 414 21.07 -0.98 -9.24
CA ALA A 414 21.98 -1.30 -10.35
C ALA A 414 22.64 -2.68 -10.18
N THR A 415 23.10 -3.01 -8.98
CA THR A 415 23.67 -4.33 -8.70
C THR A 415 22.64 -5.46 -8.78
N GLY A 416 21.40 -5.22 -8.34
CA GLY A 416 20.29 -6.15 -8.57
C GLY A 416 20.03 -6.42 -10.04
N LEU A 417 19.95 -5.38 -10.87
CA LEU A 417 19.76 -5.51 -12.32
C LEU A 417 20.95 -6.21 -13.00
N ALA A 418 22.18 -5.88 -12.60
CA ALA A 418 23.39 -6.51 -13.13
C ALA A 418 23.45 -8.01 -12.79
N LEU A 419 22.99 -8.40 -11.60
CA LEU A 419 22.98 -9.81 -11.18
C LEU A 419 22.14 -10.68 -12.13
N TRP A 420 20.99 -10.17 -12.60
CA TRP A 420 20.14 -10.84 -13.59
C TRP A 420 20.76 -10.94 -14.98
N LEU A 421 21.70 -10.06 -15.34
CA LEU A 421 22.47 -10.20 -16.59
C LEU A 421 23.58 -11.25 -16.46
N LEU A 422 24.27 -11.29 -15.31
CA LEU A 422 25.51 -12.04 -15.14
C LEU A 422 25.30 -13.53 -14.81
N ILE A 423 24.17 -13.87 -14.19
CA ILE A 423 23.90 -15.25 -13.76
C ILE A 423 23.45 -16.17 -14.91
N PRO A 424 22.43 -15.84 -15.73
CA PRO A 424 21.93 -16.76 -16.75
C PRO A 424 22.96 -17.03 -17.85
N LYS A 425 22.98 -18.26 -18.39
CA LYS A 425 23.89 -18.61 -19.50
C LYS A 425 23.45 -17.90 -20.79
N LYS A 426 22.14 -17.80 -21.00
CA LYS A 426 21.50 -17.04 -22.07
C LYS A 426 20.40 -16.18 -21.44
N LEU A 427 20.31 -14.93 -21.86
CA LEU A 427 19.30 -14.00 -21.38
C LEU A 427 18.00 -14.21 -22.16
N PRO A 428 16.93 -14.74 -21.55
CA PRO A 428 15.66 -14.92 -22.23
C PRO A 428 14.98 -13.55 -22.43
N LEU A 429 14.27 -13.37 -23.56
CA LEU A 429 13.53 -12.16 -23.90
C LEU A 429 12.67 -11.58 -22.76
N PRO A 430 11.84 -12.37 -22.02
CA PRO A 430 11.04 -11.82 -20.94
C PRO A 430 11.88 -11.23 -19.80
N VAL A 431 13.02 -11.85 -19.46
CA VAL A 431 13.91 -11.27 -18.43
C VAL A 431 14.57 -10.01 -18.97
N ALA A 432 15.05 -9.99 -20.22
CA ALA A 432 15.60 -8.79 -20.84
C ALA A 432 14.61 -7.60 -20.80
N ALA A 433 13.36 -7.84 -21.22
CA ALA A 433 12.29 -6.85 -21.20
C ALA A 433 11.98 -6.38 -19.78
N ALA A 434 11.87 -7.30 -18.81
CA ALA A 434 11.64 -6.96 -17.42
C ALA A 434 12.75 -6.10 -16.81
N LEU A 435 14.02 -6.34 -17.16
CA LEU A 435 15.13 -5.52 -16.66
C LEU A 435 15.05 -4.08 -17.17
N VAL A 436 14.72 -3.89 -18.46
CA VAL A 436 14.50 -2.55 -19.03
C VAL A 436 13.32 -1.86 -18.33
N LEU A 437 12.21 -2.59 -18.12
CA LEU A 437 11.03 -2.07 -17.41
C LEU A 437 11.35 -1.66 -15.97
N LEU A 438 12.07 -2.50 -15.22
CA LEU A 438 12.50 -2.21 -13.85
C LEU A 438 13.40 -0.96 -13.81
N ALA A 439 14.38 -0.86 -14.71
CA ALA A 439 15.27 0.29 -14.76
C ALA A 439 14.53 1.59 -15.11
N ALA A 440 13.58 1.53 -16.04
CA ALA A 440 12.73 2.67 -16.39
C ALA A 440 11.80 3.08 -15.23
N GLY A 441 11.21 2.11 -14.53
CA GLY A 441 10.38 2.38 -13.35
C GLY A 441 11.16 2.97 -12.18
N LEU A 442 12.36 2.47 -11.91
CA LEU A 442 13.26 3.06 -10.91
C LEU A 442 13.64 4.51 -11.25
N LEU A 443 13.89 4.80 -12.54
CA LEU A 443 14.12 6.18 -12.99
C LEU A 443 12.89 7.06 -12.74
N ALA A 444 11.69 6.62 -13.15
CA ALA A 444 10.46 7.36 -12.92
C ALA A 444 10.18 7.62 -11.43
N GLN A 445 10.39 6.62 -10.57
CA GLN A 445 10.23 6.75 -9.12
C GLN A 445 11.28 7.69 -8.51
N LEU A 446 12.52 7.67 -9.02
CA LEU A 446 13.55 8.61 -8.60
C LEU A 446 13.17 10.04 -8.97
N GLU A 447 12.72 10.28 -10.21
CA GLU A 447 12.27 11.60 -10.65
C GLU A 447 11.07 12.10 -9.83
N LEU A 448 10.11 11.22 -9.54
CA LEU A 448 9.00 11.54 -8.66
C LEU A 448 9.49 11.90 -7.24
N GLY A 449 10.46 11.13 -6.71
CA GLY A 449 11.05 11.35 -5.40
C GLY A 449 11.85 12.64 -5.27
N LEU A 450 12.63 13.00 -6.30
CA LEU A 450 13.42 14.22 -6.36
C LEU A 450 12.55 15.45 -6.64
N GLY A 451 11.55 15.28 -7.52
CA GLY A 451 10.69 16.35 -8.00
C GLY A 451 9.56 16.73 -7.04
N ALA A 452 9.33 15.94 -5.99
CA ALA A 452 8.33 16.24 -4.97
C ALA A 452 8.85 17.23 -3.90
N GLY A 453 7.97 18.15 -3.48
CA GLY A 453 8.26 19.15 -2.43
C GLY A 453 8.23 18.61 -0.99
N VAL A 454 8.31 17.29 -0.78
CA VAL A 454 8.23 16.69 0.55
C VAL A 454 9.29 15.61 0.73
N SER A 455 9.95 15.59 1.87
CA SER A 455 11.12 14.73 2.15
C SER A 455 10.85 13.23 2.05
N SER A 456 9.60 12.81 2.29
CA SER A 456 9.26 11.38 2.31
C SER A 456 9.12 10.72 0.94
N TRP A 457 9.05 11.46 -0.17
CA TRP A 457 8.76 10.83 -1.48
C TRP A 457 9.88 9.93 -2.00
N LEU A 458 11.13 10.27 -1.70
CA LEU A 458 12.29 9.47 -2.08
C LEU A 458 12.27 8.06 -1.49
N ARG A 459 11.49 7.85 -0.42
CA ARG A 459 11.28 6.55 0.22
C ARG A 459 10.74 5.49 -0.75
N TYR A 460 9.96 5.89 -1.76
CA TYR A 460 9.36 4.95 -2.71
C TYR A 460 10.44 4.33 -3.59
N TYR A 461 11.30 5.16 -4.17
CA TYR A 461 12.49 4.73 -4.89
C TYR A 461 13.41 3.86 -4.02
N GLN A 462 13.76 4.33 -2.81
CA GLN A 462 14.64 3.59 -1.88
C GLN A 462 14.06 2.22 -1.51
N LYS A 463 12.74 2.15 -1.25
CA LYS A 463 12.04 0.90 -0.94
C LYS A 463 12.08 -0.04 -2.15
N SER A 464 11.78 0.44 -3.34
CA SER A 464 11.79 -0.36 -4.56
C SER A 464 13.17 -0.91 -4.90
N THR A 465 14.25 -0.12 -4.75
CA THR A 465 15.62 -0.60 -4.97
C THR A 465 16.04 -1.65 -3.95
N ALA A 466 15.65 -1.48 -2.68
CA ALA A 466 15.97 -2.45 -1.63
C ALA A 466 15.22 -3.78 -1.83
N LEU A 467 13.93 -3.72 -2.20
CA LEU A 467 13.12 -4.88 -2.52
C LEU A 467 13.58 -5.58 -3.81
N LEU A 468 14.00 -4.81 -4.83
CA LEU A 468 14.60 -5.36 -6.04
C LEU A 468 15.90 -6.10 -5.70
N ALA A 469 16.78 -5.52 -4.88
CA ALA A 469 18.01 -6.15 -4.44
C ALA A 469 17.72 -7.48 -3.70
N ALA A 470 16.80 -7.46 -2.74
CA ALA A 470 16.37 -8.65 -2.01
C ALA A 470 15.79 -9.72 -2.94
N GLY A 471 14.83 -9.35 -3.79
CA GLY A 471 14.20 -10.26 -4.74
C GLY A 471 15.17 -10.81 -5.80
N SER A 472 16.12 -9.99 -6.27
CA SER A 472 17.16 -10.41 -7.21
C SER A 472 18.15 -11.37 -6.57
N GLY A 473 18.58 -11.11 -5.33
CA GLY A 473 19.43 -12.03 -4.57
C GLY A 473 18.76 -13.39 -4.33
N ALA A 474 17.48 -13.39 -3.91
CA ALA A 474 16.71 -14.62 -3.73
C ALA A 474 16.51 -15.39 -5.05
N GLY A 475 16.12 -14.69 -6.12
CA GLY A 475 15.93 -15.28 -7.46
C GLY A 475 17.22 -15.86 -8.03
N ALA A 476 18.35 -15.15 -7.83
CA ALA A 476 19.68 -15.60 -8.19
C ALA A 476 20.09 -16.89 -7.46
N LEU A 477 19.88 -16.96 -6.14
CA LEU A 477 20.16 -18.15 -5.35
C LEU A 477 19.30 -19.34 -5.80
N TRP A 478 18.01 -19.13 -6.03
CA TRP A 478 17.12 -20.16 -6.57
C TRP A 478 17.62 -20.64 -7.94
N HIS A 479 17.98 -19.72 -8.82
CA HIS A 479 18.49 -20.05 -10.13
C HIS A 479 19.79 -20.87 -10.05
N LEU A 480 20.76 -20.46 -9.24
CA LEU A 480 22.02 -21.20 -9.03
C LEU A 480 21.79 -22.59 -8.43
N TRP A 481 20.90 -22.70 -7.44
CA TRP A 481 20.51 -23.98 -6.85
C TRP A 481 19.90 -24.93 -7.90
N SER A 482 19.02 -24.40 -8.77
CA SER A 482 18.38 -25.20 -9.82
C SER A 482 19.38 -25.75 -10.85
N ARG A 483 20.53 -25.09 -11.06
CA ARG A 483 21.60 -25.62 -11.95
C ARG A 483 22.30 -26.84 -11.36
N GLY A 484 22.41 -26.89 -10.04
CA GLY A 484 23.09 -27.98 -9.32
C GLY A 484 22.19 -29.18 -9.08
N ALA A 485 20.87 -28.97 -9.05
CA ALA A 485 19.87 -30.01 -8.85
C ALA A 485 19.77 -30.92 -10.10
N ARG A 486 20.53 -32.02 -10.10
CA ARG A 486 20.53 -33.02 -11.20
C ARG A 486 19.28 -33.90 -11.25
N ALA A 487 18.47 -33.91 -10.19
CA ALA A 487 17.27 -34.74 -10.09
C ALA A 487 16.01 -33.89 -10.24
N VAL A 488 15.07 -34.35 -11.07
CA VAL A 488 13.71 -33.81 -11.14
C VAL A 488 13.11 -33.84 -9.73
N THR A 489 12.67 -32.68 -9.24
CA THR A 489 12.05 -32.58 -7.91
C THR A 489 10.88 -33.56 -7.83
N PRO A 490 10.84 -34.46 -6.83
CA PRO A 490 9.73 -35.38 -6.67
C PRO A 490 8.41 -34.63 -6.54
N GLN A 491 7.35 -35.15 -7.18
CA GLN A 491 6.02 -34.53 -7.14
C GLN A 491 5.55 -34.26 -5.70
N ARG A 492 5.75 -35.23 -4.79
CA ARG A 492 5.40 -35.10 -3.37
C ARG A 492 6.11 -33.93 -2.68
N THR A 493 7.38 -33.69 -3.02
CA THR A 493 8.12 -32.54 -2.49
C THR A 493 7.52 -31.23 -3.02
N MET A 494 7.12 -31.17 -4.29
CA MET A 494 6.42 -30.02 -4.84
C MET A 494 5.07 -29.80 -4.15
N GLU A 495 4.29 -30.85 -3.92
CA GLU A 495 3.01 -30.77 -3.22
C GLU A 495 3.17 -30.17 -1.82
N TRP A 496 4.19 -30.58 -1.06
CA TRP A 496 4.52 -29.97 0.23
C TRP A 496 4.95 -28.51 0.10
N LEU A 497 5.77 -28.17 -0.89
CA LEU A 497 6.18 -26.78 -1.13
C LEU A 497 4.97 -25.89 -1.48
N LEU A 498 4.05 -26.39 -2.32
CA LEU A 498 2.81 -25.71 -2.67
C LEU A 498 1.88 -25.57 -1.47
N ALA A 499 1.76 -26.60 -0.64
CA ALA A 499 0.98 -26.55 0.60
C ALA A 499 1.55 -25.53 1.59
N LEU A 500 2.87 -25.49 1.77
CA LEU A 500 3.56 -24.49 2.61
C LEU A 500 3.37 -23.07 2.06
N LEU A 501 3.50 -22.88 0.74
CA LEU A 501 3.27 -21.60 0.09
C LEU A 501 1.82 -21.13 0.27
N ALA A 502 0.85 -22.03 0.08
CA ALA A 502 -0.56 -21.74 0.26
C ALA A 502 -0.91 -21.44 1.73
N ALA A 503 -0.39 -22.23 2.67
CA ALA A 503 -0.57 -22.00 4.10
C ALA A 503 0.03 -20.65 4.54
N GLY A 504 1.24 -20.32 4.06
CA GLY A 504 1.87 -19.03 4.31
C GLY A 504 1.07 -17.85 3.73
N ALA A 505 0.56 -17.99 2.50
CA ALA A 505 -0.31 -16.98 1.89
C ALA A 505 -1.63 -16.80 2.64
N LEU A 506 -2.28 -17.89 3.07
CA LEU A 506 -3.51 -17.84 3.87
C LEU A 506 -3.27 -17.23 5.25
N ALA A 507 -2.16 -17.58 5.92
CA ALA A 507 -1.79 -16.98 7.19
C ALA A 507 -1.56 -15.47 7.06
N ALA A 508 -0.91 -15.03 5.99
CA ALA A 508 -0.70 -13.62 5.70
C ALA A 508 -2.01 -12.89 5.38
N LEU A 509 -2.92 -13.49 4.60
CA LEU A 509 -4.26 -12.95 4.35
C LEU A 509 -5.09 -12.87 5.64
N ALA A 510 -5.04 -13.90 6.49
CA ALA A 510 -5.70 -13.88 7.78
C ALA A 510 -5.15 -12.75 8.67
N ALA A 511 -3.83 -12.54 8.67
CA ALA A 511 -3.23 -11.40 9.36
C ALA A 511 -3.72 -10.05 8.81
N GLN A 512 -3.95 -9.94 7.50
CA GLN A 512 -4.54 -8.74 6.90
C GLN A 512 -5.98 -8.51 7.34
N VAL A 513 -6.80 -9.56 7.39
CA VAL A 513 -8.18 -9.45 7.86
C VAL A 513 -8.25 -9.08 9.34
N LEU A 514 -7.33 -9.61 10.15
CA LEU A 514 -7.34 -9.40 11.61
C LEU A 514 -6.72 -8.07 12.06
N TRP A 515 -5.66 -7.62 11.39
CA TRP A 515 -4.85 -6.47 11.83
C TRP A 515 -4.53 -5.45 10.73
N GLY A 516 -4.86 -5.74 9.48
CA GLY A 516 -4.52 -4.92 8.33
C GLY A 516 -5.65 -4.02 7.83
N ASP A 517 -5.35 -3.31 6.76
CA ASP A 517 -6.29 -2.50 5.99
C ASP A 517 -6.15 -2.78 4.48
N GLU A 518 -6.71 -1.91 3.64
CA GLU A 518 -6.59 -1.94 2.17
C GLU A 518 -5.12 -1.95 1.69
N THR A 519 -4.21 -1.36 2.48
CA THR A 519 -2.78 -1.29 2.18
C THR A 519 -1.98 -2.48 2.73
N GLY A 520 -2.64 -3.38 3.49
CA GLY A 520 -2.09 -4.63 3.99
C GLY A 520 -1.69 -4.58 5.47
N VAL A 521 -0.66 -5.33 5.84
CA VAL A 521 -0.10 -5.39 7.21
C VAL A 521 1.34 -4.94 7.18
N PHE A 522 1.69 -3.91 7.95
CA PHE A 522 3.06 -3.35 7.99
C PHE A 522 3.63 -2.93 6.62
N ASP A 523 2.81 -2.28 5.78
CA ASP A 523 3.14 -1.90 4.39
C ASP A 523 3.50 -3.07 3.47
N LEU A 524 3.05 -4.29 3.83
CA LEU A 524 3.11 -5.47 2.98
C LEU A 524 1.68 -5.88 2.61
N GLN A 525 1.44 -6.14 1.33
CA GLN A 525 0.15 -6.63 0.82
C GLN A 525 0.21 -8.17 0.61
N PRO A 526 -0.37 -8.97 1.52
CA PRO A 526 -0.44 -10.43 1.41
C PRO A 526 -1.06 -10.96 0.11
N VAL A 527 -1.98 -10.20 -0.49
CA VAL A 527 -2.62 -10.57 -1.76
C VAL A 527 -1.60 -10.87 -2.86
N GLU A 528 -0.43 -10.21 -2.87
CA GLU A 528 0.60 -10.45 -3.88
C GLU A 528 1.23 -11.85 -3.75
N LEU A 529 1.48 -12.30 -2.52
CA LEU A 529 1.90 -13.67 -2.25
C LEU A 529 0.79 -14.67 -2.60
N ALA A 530 -0.47 -14.31 -2.33
CA ALA A 530 -1.62 -15.15 -2.66
C ALA A 530 -1.79 -15.34 -4.18
N LYS A 531 -1.53 -14.32 -5.01
CA LYS A 531 -1.53 -14.45 -6.48
C LYS A 531 -0.50 -15.47 -6.96
N LEU A 532 0.71 -15.45 -6.37
CA LEU A 532 1.75 -16.43 -6.67
C LEU A 532 1.32 -17.84 -6.25
N ALA A 533 0.81 -18.00 -5.04
CA ALA A 533 0.33 -19.28 -4.51
C ALA A 533 -0.82 -19.85 -5.35
N LEU A 534 -1.81 -19.04 -5.69
CA LEU A 534 -2.94 -19.41 -6.55
C LEU A 534 -2.47 -19.86 -7.93
N THR A 535 -1.53 -19.11 -8.53
CA THR A 535 -0.95 -19.45 -9.84
C THR A 535 -0.25 -20.81 -9.79
N ALA A 536 0.59 -21.05 -8.78
CA ALA A 536 1.34 -22.29 -8.66
C ALA A 536 0.44 -23.49 -8.35
N LEU A 537 -0.53 -23.34 -7.44
CA LEU A 537 -1.53 -24.38 -7.12
C LEU A 537 -2.37 -24.74 -8.35
N THR A 538 -2.89 -23.73 -9.05
CA THR A 538 -3.71 -23.95 -10.25
C THR A 538 -2.90 -24.60 -11.36
N ALA A 539 -1.65 -24.18 -11.55
CA ALA A 539 -0.74 -24.80 -12.51
C ALA A 539 -0.51 -26.28 -12.21
N HIS A 540 -0.36 -26.64 -10.93
CA HIS A 540 -0.23 -28.03 -10.50
C HIS A 540 -1.49 -28.85 -10.79
N CYS A 541 -2.67 -28.37 -10.39
CA CYS A 541 -3.94 -29.05 -10.65
C CYS A 541 -4.20 -29.26 -12.15
N LEU A 542 -3.93 -28.24 -12.98
CA LEU A 542 -4.12 -28.32 -14.44
C LEU A 542 -3.08 -29.23 -15.10
N ALA A 543 -1.82 -29.24 -14.62
CA ALA A 543 -0.80 -30.15 -15.11
C ALA A 543 -1.16 -31.62 -14.86
N LEU A 544 -1.71 -31.92 -13.67
CA LEU A 544 -2.22 -33.25 -13.34
C LEU A 544 -3.44 -33.63 -14.18
N ARG A 545 -4.36 -32.69 -14.44
CA ARG A 545 -5.52 -32.93 -15.33
C ARG A 545 -5.10 -33.30 -16.75
N MET A 546 -4.09 -32.63 -17.29
CA MET A 546 -3.60 -32.91 -18.65
C MET A 546 -3.08 -34.34 -18.80
N SER A 547 -2.65 -34.98 -17.71
CA SER A 547 -2.24 -36.39 -17.71
C SER A 547 -3.38 -37.38 -17.87
N TRP A 548 -4.64 -36.95 -17.75
CA TRP A 548 -5.81 -37.82 -17.93
C TRP A 548 -6.39 -37.79 -19.34
N ASN A 549 -5.89 -36.92 -20.22
CA ASN A 549 -6.31 -36.85 -21.62
C ASN A 549 -5.62 -37.88 -22.51
N ASP A 550 -4.80 -38.79 -21.95
CA ASP A 550 -4.20 -39.90 -22.70
C ASP A 550 -5.26 -41.00 -22.99
N PRO A 551 -5.29 -41.57 -24.21
CA PRO A 551 -6.40 -42.40 -24.72
C PRO A 551 -6.64 -43.75 -24.01
N GLY A 552 -5.97 -44.04 -22.89
CA GLY A 552 -6.10 -45.27 -22.11
C GLY A 552 -6.76 -45.13 -20.72
N TYR A 553 -7.22 -43.94 -20.33
CA TYR A 553 -7.76 -43.71 -18.98
C TYR A 553 -9.28 -43.97 -18.88
N PRO A 554 -9.77 -44.81 -17.93
CA PRO A 554 -11.18 -45.19 -17.84
C PRO A 554 -12.11 -44.01 -17.45
N LEU A 555 -13.30 -44.00 -18.06
CA LEU A 555 -14.26 -42.86 -18.05
C LEU A 555 -15.14 -42.72 -16.79
N GLN A 556 -15.21 -43.72 -15.91
CA GLN A 556 -16.13 -43.70 -14.76
C GLN A 556 -15.63 -42.79 -13.62
N GLY A 557 -16.49 -41.89 -13.13
CA GLY A 557 -16.21 -41.02 -11.98
C GLY A 557 -15.29 -39.80 -12.23
N HIS A 558 -15.03 -39.46 -13.50
CA HIS A 558 -14.11 -38.38 -13.88
C HIS A 558 -14.43 -37.02 -13.25
N ALA A 559 -15.72 -36.64 -13.16
CA ALA A 559 -16.11 -35.35 -12.60
C ALA A 559 -15.78 -35.22 -11.10
N ALA A 560 -16.08 -36.25 -10.30
CA ALA A 560 -15.79 -36.26 -8.87
C ALA A 560 -14.28 -36.30 -8.60
N ARG A 561 -13.52 -37.05 -9.40
CA ARG A 561 -12.05 -37.09 -9.31
C ARG A 561 -11.42 -35.76 -9.70
N TRP A 562 -11.94 -35.10 -10.74
CA TRP A 562 -11.50 -33.76 -11.12
C TRP A 562 -11.81 -32.73 -10.04
N LEU A 563 -13.01 -32.77 -9.45
CA LEU A 563 -13.38 -31.87 -8.36
C LEU A 563 -12.42 -32.03 -7.17
N ARG A 564 -12.09 -33.26 -6.77
CA ARG A 564 -11.11 -33.52 -5.70
C ARG A 564 -9.71 -32.96 -6.03
N LEU A 565 -9.29 -33.06 -7.29
CA LEU A 565 -8.01 -32.54 -7.74
C LEU A 565 -7.99 -31.00 -7.79
N ALA A 566 -9.08 -30.38 -8.21
CA ALA A 566 -9.21 -28.93 -8.29
C ALA A 566 -9.56 -28.27 -6.93
N ALA A 567 -10.09 -29.04 -5.98
CA ALA A 567 -10.59 -28.55 -4.70
C ALA A 567 -9.58 -27.65 -3.95
N PRO A 568 -8.27 -27.97 -3.86
CA PRO A 568 -7.31 -27.09 -3.19
C PRO A 568 -7.23 -25.69 -3.82
N ALA A 569 -7.17 -25.62 -5.16
CA ALA A 569 -7.11 -24.35 -5.88
C ALA A 569 -8.44 -23.59 -5.80
N LEU A 570 -9.58 -24.28 -5.90
CA LEU A 570 -10.91 -23.68 -5.78
C LEU A 570 -11.18 -23.15 -4.37
N LEU A 571 -10.80 -23.92 -3.34
CA LEU A 571 -10.90 -23.49 -1.95
C LEU A 571 -10.01 -22.28 -1.69
N PHE A 572 -8.77 -22.31 -2.17
CA PHE A 572 -7.85 -21.17 -2.04
C PHE A 572 -8.42 -19.92 -2.74
N LEU A 573 -8.94 -20.06 -3.96
CA LEU A 573 -9.58 -18.96 -4.69
C LEU A 573 -10.79 -18.40 -3.93
N ALA A 574 -11.63 -19.27 -3.36
CA ALA A 574 -12.78 -18.86 -2.57
C ALA A 574 -12.39 -18.12 -1.29
N LEU A 575 -11.40 -18.62 -0.55
CA LEU A 575 -10.87 -17.98 0.66
C LEU A 575 -10.21 -16.64 0.35
N LEU A 576 -9.46 -16.55 -0.76
CA LEU A 576 -8.90 -15.29 -1.25
C LEU A 576 -10.01 -14.29 -1.60
N GLY A 577 -11.02 -14.71 -2.36
CA GLY A 577 -12.16 -13.85 -2.70
C GLY A 577 -12.92 -13.38 -1.45
N PHE A 578 -13.14 -14.26 -0.48
CA PHE A 578 -13.73 -13.91 0.81
C PHE A 578 -12.88 -12.88 1.57
N ALA A 579 -11.57 -13.11 1.68
CA ALA A 579 -10.66 -12.16 2.35
C ALA A 579 -10.67 -10.78 1.69
N LEU A 580 -10.69 -10.72 0.35
CA LEU A 580 -10.73 -9.46 -0.41
C LEU A 580 -12.04 -8.68 -0.17
N VAL A 581 -13.18 -9.37 -0.14
CA VAL A 581 -14.47 -8.75 0.18
C VAL A 581 -14.50 -8.23 1.61
N GLN A 582 -13.87 -8.92 2.56
CA GLN A 582 -13.80 -8.48 3.95
C GLN A 582 -12.93 -7.23 4.15
N VAL A 583 -11.93 -7.03 3.29
CA VAL A 583 -11.05 -5.85 3.31
C VAL A 583 -11.59 -4.72 2.41
N ASP A 584 -12.80 -4.86 1.87
CA ASP A 584 -13.44 -3.93 0.94
C ASP A 584 -12.60 -3.63 -0.33
N ASP A 585 -11.68 -4.54 -0.70
CA ASP A 585 -10.83 -4.40 -1.90
C ASP A 585 -11.35 -5.27 -3.05
N PHE A 586 -12.20 -4.66 -3.89
CA PHE A 586 -12.83 -5.33 -5.03
C PHE A 586 -11.96 -5.35 -6.29
N SER A 587 -10.92 -4.50 -6.37
CA SER A 587 -10.10 -4.38 -7.59
C SER A 587 -9.36 -5.68 -7.94
N PRO A 588 -8.81 -6.43 -6.96
CA PRO A 588 -8.25 -7.76 -7.20
C PRO A 588 -9.27 -8.79 -7.70
N LEU A 589 -10.57 -8.65 -7.45
CA LEU A 589 -11.58 -9.57 -8.01
C LEU A 589 -11.66 -9.47 -9.53
N ILE A 590 -11.53 -8.25 -10.08
CA ILE A 590 -11.47 -8.04 -11.54
C ILE A 590 -10.18 -8.67 -12.10
N LEU A 591 -9.05 -8.52 -11.40
CA LEU A 591 -7.82 -9.21 -11.77
C LEU A 591 -7.98 -10.74 -11.75
N LEU A 592 -8.64 -11.29 -10.73
CA LEU A 592 -8.94 -12.72 -10.66
C LEU A 592 -9.85 -13.18 -11.80
N LEU A 593 -10.81 -12.36 -12.22
CA LEU A 593 -11.66 -12.66 -13.38
C LEU A 593 -10.83 -12.71 -14.67
N VAL A 594 -10.03 -11.69 -14.95
CA VAL A 594 -9.13 -11.65 -16.13
C VAL A 594 -8.19 -12.85 -16.10
N TRP A 595 -7.57 -13.12 -14.95
CA TRP A 595 -6.69 -14.26 -14.75
C TRP A 595 -7.41 -15.60 -15.01
N THR A 596 -8.63 -15.77 -14.50
CA THR A 596 -9.43 -16.99 -14.69
C THR A 596 -9.72 -17.25 -16.17
N VAL A 597 -10.12 -16.21 -16.91
CA VAL A 597 -10.38 -16.30 -18.36
C VAL A 597 -9.10 -16.66 -19.12
N CYS A 598 -7.98 -16.00 -18.82
CA CYS A 598 -6.69 -16.31 -19.44
C CYS A 598 -6.22 -17.75 -19.14
N MET A 599 -6.40 -18.23 -17.91
CA MET A 599 -6.06 -19.60 -17.52
C MET A 599 -6.96 -20.63 -18.21
N ALA A 600 -8.26 -20.35 -18.33
CA ALA A 600 -9.19 -21.19 -19.08
C ALA A 600 -8.82 -21.24 -20.57
N PHE A 601 -8.39 -20.10 -21.14
CA PHE A 601 -7.94 -20.03 -22.53
C PHE A 601 -6.62 -20.80 -22.75
N ALA A 602 -5.64 -20.64 -21.87
CA ALA A 602 -4.40 -21.41 -21.88
C ALA A 602 -4.65 -22.91 -21.76
N TYR A 603 -5.61 -23.32 -20.91
CA TYR A 603 -6.07 -24.71 -20.83
C TYR A 603 -6.71 -25.17 -22.12
N ALA A 604 -7.60 -24.38 -22.74
CA ALA A 604 -8.28 -24.74 -23.97
C ALA A 604 -7.29 -24.99 -25.12
N ILE A 605 -6.24 -24.15 -25.23
CA ILE A 605 -5.17 -24.33 -26.21
C ILE A 605 -4.38 -25.62 -25.93
N ALA A 606 -3.88 -25.80 -24.70
CA ALA A 606 -3.09 -26.97 -24.34
C ALA A 606 -3.87 -28.29 -24.49
N ALA A 607 -5.18 -28.26 -24.17
CA ALA A 607 -6.09 -29.38 -24.30
C ALA A 607 -6.58 -29.60 -25.75
N ARG A 608 -6.16 -28.77 -26.72
CA ARG A 608 -6.60 -28.79 -28.12
C ARG A 608 -8.13 -28.74 -28.27
N ARG A 609 -8.78 -27.84 -27.52
CA ARG A 609 -10.23 -27.59 -27.56
C ARG A 609 -10.54 -26.25 -28.23
N PRO A 610 -10.52 -26.17 -29.58
CA PRO A 610 -10.64 -24.90 -30.30
C PRO A 610 -12.00 -24.21 -30.08
N ALA A 611 -13.09 -24.98 -29.93
CA ALA A 611 -14.42 -24.41 -29.67
C ALA A 611 -14.47 -23.66 -28.32
N LEU A 612 -13.84 -24.20 -27.28
CA LEU A 612 -13.74 -23.52 -25.98
C LEU A 612 -12.88 -22.26 -26.08
N ALA A 613 -11.75 -22.34 -26.79
CA ALA A 613 -10.88 -21.18 -27.00
C ALA A 613 -11.60 -20.07 -27.78
N ALA A 614 -12.31 -20.41 -28.86
CA ALA A 614 -13.12 -19.49 -29.64
C ALA A 614 -14.25 -18.86 -28.80
N GLY A 615 -14.96 -19.66 -28.00
CA GLY A 615 -15.99 -19.16 -27.09
C GLY A 615 -15.44 -18.15 -26.08
N LEU A 616 -14.31 -18.44 -25.44
CA LEU A 616 -13.65 -17.51 -24.51
C LEU A 616 -13.19 -16.22 -25.20
N ALA A 617 -12.64 -16.32 -26.42
CA ALA A 617 -12.26 -15.15 -27.20
C ALA A 617 -13.48 -14.29 -27.57
N CYS A 618 -14.59 -14.91 -27.97
CA CYS A 618 -15.84 -14.20 -28.25
C CYS A 618 -16.37 -13.50 -26.99
N THR A 619 -16.34 -14.15 -25.83
CA THR A 619 -16.74 -13.53 -24.56
C THR A 619 -15.85 -12.33 -24.21
N ALA A 620 -14.54 -12.42 -24.44
CA ALA A 620 -13.63 -11.31 -24.21
C ALA A 620 -13.92 -10.12 -25.15
N LEU A 621 -14.18 -10.38 -26.44
CA LEU A 621 -14.58 -9.36 -27.40
C LEU A 621 -15.93 -8.74 -27.05
N ALA A 622 -16.90 -9.55 -26.61
CA ALA A 622 -18.20 -9.07 -26.14
C ALA A 622 -18.06 -8.17 -24.90
N ALA A 623 -17.15 -8.50 -23.97
CA ALA A 623 -16.87 -7.66 -22.81
C ALA A 623 -16.26 -6.30 -23.22
N ILE A 624 -15.34 -6.28 -24.19
CA ILE A 624 -14.81 -5.03 -24.76
C ILE A 624 -15.93 -4.21 -25.40
N GLY A 625 -16.79 -4.86 -26.19
CA GLY A 625 -17.98 -4.23 -26.77
C GLY A 625 -18.92 -3.64 -25.71
N ALA A 626 -19.16 -4.38 -24.62
CA ALA A 626 -19.99 -3.91 -23.51
C ALA A 626 -19.41 -2.67 -22.82
N VAL A 627 -18.08 -2.61 -22.61
CA VAL A 627 -17.41 -1.42 -22.07
C VAL A 627 -17.53 -0.22 -23.01
N ALA A 628 -17.36 -0.44 -24.32
CA ALA A 628 -17.54 0.62 -25.32
C ALA A 628 -18.99 1.14 -25.34
N LEU A 629 -19.97 0.23 -25.30
CA LEU A 629 -21.39 0.57 -25.21
C LEU A 629 -21.70 1.35 -23.93
N LEU A 630 -21.21 0.90 -22.78
CA LEU A 630 -21.37 1.58 -21.49
C LEU A 630 -20.81 3.01 -21.55
N ARG A 631 -19.63 3.18 -22.14
CA ARG A 631 -19.01 4.50 -22.31
C ARG A 631 -19.81 5.40 -23.24
N SER A 632 -20.39 4.84 -24.30
CA SER A 632 -21.24 5.59 -25.24
C SER A 632 -22.60 5.98 -24.65
N ALA A 633 -23.14 5.19 -23.72
CA ALA A 633 -24.41 5.47 -23.05
C ALA A 633 -24.35 6.67 -22.08
N GLY A 634 -23.15 7.02 -21.60
CA GLY A 634 -22.94 8.15 -20.68
C GLY A 634 -23.54 7.93 -19.29
N ALA A 635 -23.38 8.92 -18.41
CA ALA A 635 -23.83 8.84 -17.02
C ALA A 635 -25.35 8.69 -16.90
N ASP A 636 -26.12 9.38 -17.76
CA ASP A 636 -27.58 9.37 -17.73
C ASP A 636 -28.17 8.00 -18.12
N GLY A 637 -27.54 7.30 -19.08
CA GLY A 637 -27.95 5.95 -19.46
C GLY A 637 -27.68 4.91 -18.38
N VAL A 638 -26.60 5.07 -17.62
CA VAL A 638 -26.25 4.16 -16.51
C VAL A 638 -27.11 4.41 -15.27
N ALA A 639 -27.52 5.65 -15.03
CA ALA A 639 -28.43 6.00 -13.93
C ALA A 639 -29.80 5.29 -14.03
N GLN A 640 -30.21 4.88 -15.23
CA GLN A 640 -31.47 4.17 -15.48
C GLN A 640 -31.36 2.65 -15.27
N TRP A 641 -30.16 2.11 -14.99
CA TRP A 641 -29.98 0.67 -14.84
C TRP A 641 -30.50 0.14 -13.49
N PRO A 642 -31.04 -1.10 -13.44
CA PRO A 642 -31.57 -1.70 -12.20
C PRO A 642 -30.56 -1.80 -11.04
N LEU A 643 -29.26 -1.66 -11.33
CA LEU A 643 -28.15 -1.74 -10.37
C LEU A 643 -27.58 -0.37 -9.97
N ALA A 644 -28.21 0.73 -10.41
CA ALA A 644 -27.76 2.12 -10.17
C ALA A 644 -27.71 2.53 -8.69
N GLY A 645 -28.35 1.77 -7.78
CA GLY A 645 -28.29 1.99 -6.33
C GLY A 645 -27.11 1.32 -5.61
N SER A 646 -26.11 0.80 -6.32
CA SER A 646 -24.95 0.11 -5.72
C SER A 646 -23.71 1.01 -5.64
N PHE A 647 -22.81 0.81 -4.66
CA PHE A 647 -21.54 1.54 -4.50
C PHE A 647 -20.68 1.63 -5.77
N TYR A 648 -20.78 0.62 -6.64
CA TYR A 648 -20.07 0.63 -7.91
C TYR A 648 -20.67 1.61 -8.93
N ALA A 649 -21.97 1.88 -8.86
CA ALA A 649 -22.63 2.86 -9.71
C ALA A 649 -21.99 4.24 -9.54
N ASP A 650 -21.63 4.66 -8.32
CA ASP A 650 -20.95 5.93 -8.07
C ASP A 650 -19.59 5.99 -8.76
N ARG A 651 -18.79 4.92 -8.74
CA ARG A 651 -17.49 4.88 -9.44
C ARG A 651 -17.67 4.97 -10.96
N PHE A 652 -18.69 4.32 -11.50
CA PHE A 652 -19.01 4.41 -12.92
C PHE A 652 -19.57 5.79 -13.30
N GLN A 653 -20.39 6.41 -12.46
CA GLN A 653 -20.90 7.77 -12.66
C GLN A 653 -19.77 8.81 -12.62
N VAL A 654 -18.88 8.73 -11.62
CA VAL A 654 -17.67 9.56 -11.54
C VAL A 654 -16.77 9.37 -12.75
N TRP A 655 -16.63 8.13 -13.24
CA TRP A 655 -15.83 7.86 -14.43
C TRP A 655 -16.46 8.41 -15.72
N LEU A 656 -17.78 8.31 -15.88
CA LEU A 656 -18.50 8.79 -17.06
C LEU A 656 -18.67 10.31 -17.06
N ALA A 657 -18.79 10.94 -15.90
CA ALA A 657 -18.99 12.39 -15.74
C ALA A 657 -18.12 12.98 -14.61
N PRO A 658 -16.78 12.92 -14.70
CA PRO A 658 -15.89 13.33 -13.60
C PRO A 658 -16.04 14.80 -13.20
N ALA A 659 -16.41 15.67 -14.13
CA ALA A 659 -16.67 17.09 -13.84
C ALA A 659 -17.93 17.32 -12.97
N ALA A 660 -18.90 16.40 -13.01
CA ALA A 660 -20.10 16.47 -12.17
C ALA A 660 -19.81 16.06 -10.71
N HIS A 661 -18.63 15.50 -10.44
CA HIS A 661 -18.22 15.02 -9.13
C HIS A 661 -16.94 15.72 -8.66
N PRO A 662 -17.03 16.95 -8.13
CA PRO A 662 -15.88 17.83 -7.91
C PRO A 662 -14.82 17.28 -6.93
N HIS A 663 -15.20 16.40 -6.00
CA HIS A 663 -14.27 15.81 -5.04
C HIS A 663 -13.68 14.47 -5.50
N THR A 664 -14.49 13.60 -6.11
CA THR A 664 -14.08 12.23 -6.49
C THR A 664 -13.58 12.14 -7.94
N GLY A 665 -14.04 13.01 -8.84
CA GLY A 665 -13.60 13.07 -10.24
C GLY A 665 -12.31 13.88 -10.46
N GLN A 666 -11.89 14.68 -9.48
CA GLN A 666 -10.70 15.53 -9.58
C GLN A 666 -9.43 14.75 -9.92
N GLN A 667 -9.27 13.56 -9.34
CA GLN A 667 -8.11 12.69 -9.60
C GLN A 667 -8.00 12.31 -11.09
N LEU A 668 -9.13 11.94 -11.72
CA LEU A 668 -9.17 11.60 -13.14
C LEU A 668 -8.88 12.82 -14.03
N LEU A 669 -9.44 13.99 -13.67
CA LEU A 669 -9.22 15.24 -14.40
C LEU A 669 -7.76 15.70 -14.34
N LEU A 670 -7.11 15.62 -13.18
CA LEU A 670 -5.69 15.95 -13.03
C LEU A 670 -4.81 14.98 -13.80
N GLY A 671 -5.12 13.68 -13.79
CA GLY A 671 -4.43 12.67 -14.60
C GLY A 671 -4.54 12.96 -16.10
N ALA A 672 -5.75 13.22 -16.60
CA ALA A 672 -5.99 13.55 -17.99
C ALA A 672 -5.25 14.83 -18.41
N ARG A 673 -5.24 15.86 -17.55
CA ARG A 673 -4.51 17.10 -17.79
C ARG A 673 -3.01 16.87 -17.88
N ALA A 674 -2.45 16.10 -16.96
CA ALA A 674 -1.02 15.78 -16.97
C ALA A 674 -0.59 15.01 -18.23
N ILE A 675 -1.42 14.08 -18.70
CA ILE A 675 -1.18 13.36 -19.96
C ILE A 675 -1.19 14.34 -21.14
N ALA A 676 -2.19 15.23 -21.20
CA ALA A 676 -2.30 16.23 -22.26
C ALA A 676 -1.08 17.19 -22.27
N ASP A 677 -0.63 17.64 -21.09
CA ASP A 677 0.54 18.51 -20.95
C ASP A 677 1.85 17.81 -21.36
N GLY A 678 1.90 16.47 -21.33
CA GLY A 678 3.07 15.70 -21.75
C GLY A 678 3.27 15.62 -23.28
N GLY A 679 2.20 15.72 -24.08
CA GLY A 679 2.28 15.63 -25.53
C GLY A 679 3.06 14.40 -26.04
N TRP A 680 3.73 14.55 -27.19
CA TRP A 680 4.54 13.47 -27.78
C TRP A 680 5.88 13.25 -27.10
N TRP A 681 6.49 14.34 -26.63
CA TRP A 681 7.90 14.40 -26.23
C TRP A 681 8.09 14.71 -24.74
N GLY A 682 7.06 14.64 -23.92
CA GLY A 682 7.10 15.03 -22.52
C GLY A 682 6.91 16.53 -22.34
N ALA A 683 6.60 16.95 -21.11
CA ALA A 683 6.35 18.34 -20.74
C ALA A 683 7.57 19.25 -20.98
N ASP A 684 8.78 18.68 -21.06
CA ASP A 684 10.01 19.41 -21.40
C ASP A 684 10.39 19.35 -22.89
N SER A 685 9.54 18.72 -23.71
CA SER A 685 9.73 18.48 -25.15
C SER A 685 11.01 17.69 -25.51
N MET A 686 11.61 16.96 -24.55
CA MET A 686 12.85 16.21 -24.75
C MET A 686 12.87 14.89 -23.96
N LEU A 687 11.73 14.20 -23.92
CA LEU A 687 11.50 12.91 -23.23
C LEU A 687 11.90 12.94 -21.75
N GLY A 688 11.75 14.09 -21.08
CA GLY A 688 12.13 14.27 -19.69
C GLY A 688 13.61 14.59 -19.48
N LEU A 689 14.47 14.54 -20.52
CA LEU A 689 15.92 14.69 -20.37
C LEU A 689 16.34 16.08 -19.86
N ARG A 690 15.64 17.15 -20.26
CA ARG A 690 15.95 18.52 -19.80
C ARG A 690 15.55 18.72 -18.35
N SER A 691 14.50 18.03 -17.95
CA SER A 691 13.89 18.18 -16.65
C SER A 691 14.38 17.15 -15.62
N LEU A 692 15.13 16.12 -16.01
CA LEU A 692 15.77 15.13 -15.13
C LEU A 692 16.36 15.76 -13.86
N GLY A 693 15.95 15.25 -12.71
CA GLY A 693 16.39 15.72 -11.38
C GLY A 693 15.76 17.03 -10.91
N LEU A 694 15.03 17.75 -11.76
CA LEU A 694 14.35 19.00 -11.43
C LEU A 694 12.95 18.77 -10.86
N PRO A 695 12.34 19.79 -10.22
CA PRO A 695 10.97 19.73 -9.73
C PRO A 695 9.97 19.25 -10.80
N ALA A 696 9.05 18.38 -10.41
CA ALA A 696 8.04 17.83 -11.31
C ALA A 696 6.76 18.70 -11.40
N GLY A 697 6.68 19.81 -10.67
CA GLY A 697 5.57 20.75 -10.78
C GLY A 697 4.23 20.15 -10.34
N ALA A 698 3.14 20.51 -11.04
CA ALA A 698 1.78 20.18 -10.63
C ALA A 698 1.42 18.68 -10.76
N VAL A 699 2.12 17.88 -11.58
CA VAL A 699 1.77 16.46 -11.77
C VAL A 699 1.93 15.64 -10.48
N VAL A 700 2.80 16.05 -9.56
CA VAL A 700 2.98 15.41 -8.25
C VAL A 700 1.75 15.58 -7.34
N SER A 701 0.89 16.55 -7.64
CA SER A 701 -0.35 16.78 -6.88
C SER A 701 -1.45 15.78 -7.19
N ILE A 702 -1.31 14.95 -8.24
CA ILE A 702 -2.28 13.90 -8.55
C ILE A 702 -2.35 12.93 -7.35
N PRO A 703 -3.54 12.69 -6.77
CA PRO A 703 -3.68 11.70 -5.72
C PRO A 703 -3.21 10.31 -6.18
N ALA A 704 -2.44 9.62 -5.33
CA ALA A 704 -1.85 8.30 -5.63
C ALA A 704 -0.99 8.24 -6.92
N VAL A 705 -0.34 9.35 -7.30
CA VAL A 705 0.55 9.42 -8.47
C VAL A 705 1.71 8.43 -8.44
N GLN A 706 2.20 8.03 -7.26
CA GLN A 706 3.25 7.02 -7.15
C GLN A 706 2.75 5.59 -7.43
N ASP A 707 1.44 5.36 -7.35
CA ASP A 707 0.81 4.05 -7.45
C ASP A 707 -0.10 4.02 -8.69
N ASP A 708 -1.39 4.29 -8.52
CA ASP A 708 -2.41 4.14 -9.57
C ASP A 708 -2.19 5.07 -10.77
N PHE A 709 -1.69 6.28 -10.52
CA PHE A 709 -1.49 7.31 -11.55
C PHE A 709 -0.02 7.47 -11.99
N ALA A 710 0.82 6.47 -11.72
CA ALA A 710 2.20 6.45 -12.21
C ALA A 710 2.29 6.53 -13.75
N PRO A 711 1.39 5.91 -14.55
CA PRO A 711 1.39 6.10 -15.99
C PRO A 711 1.10 7.55 -16.43
N ALA A 712 0.19 8.27 -15.76
CA ALA A 712 -0.06 9.70 -16.04
C ALA A 712 1.18 10.55 -15.76
N PHE A 713 1.89 10.30 -14.65
CA PHE A 713 3.17 10.93 -14.37
C PHE A 713 4.22 10.62 -15.46
N PHE A 714 4.34 9.35 -15.84
CA PHE A 714 5.28 8.93 -16.87
C PHE A 714 4.99 9.56 -18.24
N LEU A 715 3.72 9.64 -18.63
CA LEU A 715 3.28 10.32 -19.86
C LEU A 715 3.54 11.83 -19.80
N ASN A 716 3.25 12.47 -18.67
CA ASN A 716 3.60 13.88 -18.49
C ASN A 716 5.10 14.11 -18.66
N ARG A 717 5.91 13.22 -18.08
CA ARG A 717 7.36 13.40 -18.03
C ARG A 717 8.07 13.06 -19.34
N HIS A 718 7.73 11.92 -19.94
CA HIS A 718 8.46 11.34 -21.07
C HIS A 718 7.63 11.34 -22.37
N GLY A 719 6.38 11.80 -22.34
CA GLY A 719 5.51 11.90 -23.50
C GLY A 719 4.99 10.56 -24.01
N LEU A 720 4.17 10.65 -25.06
CA LEU A 720 3.62 9.48 -25.73
C LEU A 720 4.69 8.56 -26.31
N LEU A 721 5.79 9.10 -26.85
CA LEU A 721 6.87 8.26 -27.39
C LEU A 721 7.51 7.40 -26.30
N GLY A 722 7.78 7.98 -25.12
CA GLY A 722 8.24 7.24 -23.95
C GLY A 722 7.25 6.12 -23.57
N ALA A 723 5.95 6.43 -23.55
CA ALA A 723 4.92 5.44 -23.25
C ALA A 723 4.84 4.32 -24.30
N MET A 724 5.01 4.61 -25.59
CA MET A 724 5.06 3.59 -26.65
C MET A 724 6.26 2.66 -26.49
N LEU A 725 7.43 3.18 -26.12
CA LEU A 725 8.61 2.36 -25.81
C LEU A 725 8.35 1.46 -24.58
N LEU A 726 7.71 2.01 -23.56
CA LEU A 726 7.31 1.25 -22.38
C LEU A 726 6.30 0.14 -22.72
N TRP A 727 5.31 0.42 -23.57
CA TRP A 727 4.38 -0.56 -24.12
C TRP A 727 5.07 -1.66 -24.92
N ALA A 728 6.03 -1.30 -25.78
CA ALA A 728 6.79 -2.28 -26.55
C ALA A 728 7.56 -3.25 -25.63
N ALA A 729 8.18 -2.73 -24.56
CA ALA A 729 8.86 -3.56 -23.57
C ALA A 729 7.86 -4.43 -22.77
N GLN A 730 6.69 -3.91 -22.40
CA GLN A 730 5.62 -4.68 -21.74
C GLN A 730 5.07 -5.79 -22.63
N ALA A 731 4.85 -5.51 -23.91
CA ALA A 731 4.43 -6.49 -24.90
C ALA A 731 5.51 -7.57 -25.10
N ALA A 732 6.78 -7.18 -25.19
CA ALA A 732 7.91 -8.11 -25.29
C ALA A 732 8.02 -9.02 -24.06
N LEU A 733 7.76 -8.49 -22.85
CA LEU A 733 7.70 -9.27 -21.62
C LEU A 733 6.59 -10.34 -21.70
N LEU A 734 5.36 -9.93 -21.98
CA LEU A 734 4.21 -10.84 -22.04
C LEU A 734 4.38 -11.91 -23.14
N ALA A 735 4.76 -11.49 -24.34
CA ALA A 735 5.04 -12.39 -25.45
C ALA A 735 6.19 -13.35 -25.11
N GLY A 736 7.24 -12.85 -24.45
CA GLY A 736 8.36 -13.64 -23.98
C GLY A 736 7.95 -14.71 -22.95
N LEU A 737 7.11 -14.36 -21.97
CA LEU A 737 6.59 -15.29 -20.97
C LEU A 737 5.76 -16.40 -21.62
N VAL A 738 4.83 -16.03 -22.52
CA VAL A 738 3.99 -16.98 -23.26
C VAL A 738 4.84 -17.85 -24.19
N HIS A 739 5.88 -17.30 -24.81
CA HIS A 739 6.79 -18.07 -25.66
C HIS A 739 7.55 -19.14 -24.86
N VAL A 740 8.11 -18.79 -23.69
CA VAL A 740 8.76 -19.78 -22.81
C VAL A 740 7.75 -20.82 -22.32
N ALA A 741 6.52 -20.40 -22.00
CA ALA A 741 5.45 -21.32 -21.63
C ALA A 741 5.14 -22.30 -22.78
N ALA A 742 4.96 -21.81 -24.01
CA ALA A 742 4.66 -22.62 -25.18
C ALA A 742 5.78 -23.65 -25.45
N ARG A 743 7.05 -23.26 -25.31
CA ARG A 743 8.18 -24.20 -25.39
C ARG A 743 8.14 -25.26 -24.29
N ALA A 744 7.76 -24.89 -23.07
CA ALA A 744 7.57 -25.86 -21.98
C ALA A 744 6.43 -26.84 -22.26
N CYS A 745 5.33 -26.37 -22.86
CA CYS A 745 4.22 -27.23 -23.29
C CYS A 745 4.65 -28.19 -24.41
N ALA A 746 5.39 -27.70 -25.42
CA ALA A 746 5.92 -28.53 -26.50
C ALA A 746 6.87 -29.61 -25.95
N ALA A 747 7.82 -29.24 -25.10
CA ALA A 747 8.72 -30.19 -24.45
C ALA A 747 7.96 -31.23 -23.61
N ALA A 748 6.89 -30.82 -22.91
CA ALA A 748 6.05 -31.74 -22.15
C ALA A 748 5.31 -32.76 -23.04
N SER A 749 4.93 -32.37 -24.26
CA SER A 749 4.24 -33.26 -25.20
C SER A 749 5.17 -34.30 -25.83
N LEU A 750 6.48 -34.01 -25.86
CA LEU A 750 7.51 -34.92 -26.37
C LEU A 750 8.12 -35.81 -25.28
N ALA A 751 7.92 -35.46 -24.01
CA ALA A 751 8.49 -36.17 -22.88
C ALA A 751 7.86 -37.57 -22.72
N ARG A 752 8.70 -38.60 -22.68
CA ARG A 752 8.29 -39.99 -22.43
C ARG A 752 8.12 -40.31 -20.95
N ASP A 753 8.82 -39.59 -20.07
CA ASP A 753 8.68 -39.71 -18.62
C ASP A 753 7.54 -38.81 -18.11
N TYR A 754 6.60 -39.41 -17.38
CA TYR A 754 5.52 -38.72 -16.70
C TYR A 754 5.99 -37.51 -15.88
N ARG A 755 7.12 -37.65 -15.16
CA ARG A 755 7.64 -36.57 -14.29
C ARG A 755 8.09 -35.36 -15.09
N LEU A 756 8.74 -35.60 -16.24
CA LEU A 756 9.18 -34.54 -17.15
C LEU A 756 7.99 -33.90 -17.87
N ALA A 757 7.01 -34.71 -18.30
CA ALA A 757 5.78 -34.21 -18.90
C ALA A 757 4.97 -33.33 -17.92
N TRP A 758 4.79 -33.79 -16.68
CA TRP A 758 4.14 -33.02 -15.62
C TRP A 758 4.88 -31.71 -15.35
N LEU A 759 6.22 -31.74 -15.22
CA LEU A 759 7.00 -30.55 -14.93
C LEU A 759 6.91 -29.50 -16.05
N GLY A 760 6.95 -29.93 -17.31
CA GLY A 760 6.77 -29.03 -18.46
C GLY A 760 5.36 -28.42 -18.51
N ARG A 761 4.31 -29.21 -18.22
CA ARG A 761 2.92 -28.72 -18.10
C ARG A 761 2.74 -27.75 -16.93
N PHE A 762 3.35 -28.04 -15.79
CA PHE A 762 3.36 -27.15 -14.62
C PHE A 762 3.98 -25.80 -14.97
N ARG A 763 5.17 -25.80 -15.61
CA ARG A 763 5.84 -24.57 -16.07
C ARG A 763 4.99 -23.80 -17.07
N TYR A 764 4.35 -24.47 -18.02
CA TYR A 764 3.43 -23.83 -18.97
C TYR A 764 2.32 -23.06 -18.23
N PHE A 765 1.56 -23.73 -17.36
CA PHE A 765 0.45 -23.09 -16.66
C PHE A 765 0.91 -22.04 -15.64
N ALA A 766 2.04 -22.24 -14.97
CA ALA A 766 2.59 -21.27 -14.03
C ALA A 766 3.00 -19.96 -14.74
N LEU A 767 3.68 -20.06 -15.88
CA LEU A 767 4.07 -18.90 -16.67
C LEU A 767 2.87 -18.22 -17.33
N CYS A 768 1.89 -18.98 -17.84
CA CYS A 768 0.64 -18.40 -18.34
C CYS A 768 -0.13 -17.65 -17.24
N GLY A 769 -0.25 -18.21 -16.05
CA GLY A 769 -0.93 -17.56 -14.93
C GLY A 769 -0.19 -16.31 -14.44
N GLY A 770 1.14 -16.36 -14.38
CA GLY A 770 1.97 -15.19 -14.09
C GLY A 770 1.80 -14.10 -15.15
N ALA A 771 1.86 -14.44 -16.43
CA ALA A 771 1.63 -13.52 -17.54
C ALA A 771 0.22 -12.93 -17.52
N ALA A 772 -0.80 -13.71 -17.14
CA ALA A 772 -2.18 -13.25 -17.04
C ALA A 772 -2.36 -12.19 -15.94
N PHE A 773 -1.74 -12.37 -14.78
CA PHE A 773 -1.75 -11.34 -13.73
C PHE A 773 -1.00 -10.08 -14.15
N VAL A 774 0.20 -10.21 -14.73
CA VAL A 774 0.93 -9.04 -15.26
C VAL A 774 0.08 -8.32 -16.29
N PHE A 775 -0.50 -9.04 -17.25
CA PHE A 775 -1.41 -8.47 -18.24
C PHE A 775 -2.60 -7.75 -17.60
N GLY A 776 -3.24 -8.36 -16.61
CA GLY A 776 -4.34 -7.73 -15.87
C GLY A 776 -3.95 -6.42 -15.19
N HIS A 777 -2.79 -6.38 -14.52
CA HIS A 777 -2.27 -5.16 -13.89
C HIS A 777 -2.00 -4.06 -14.92
N LEU A 778 -1.35 -4.41 -16.04
CA LEU A 778 -1.08 -3.47 -17.13
C LEU A 778 -2.39 -2.94 -17.75
N LEU A 779 -3.35 -3.83 -18.00
CA LEU A 779 -4.66 -3.51 -18.58
C LEU A 779 -5.44 -2.54 -17.68
N LEU A 780 -5.53 -2.83 -16.39
CA LEU A 780 -6.30 -2.01 -15.44
C LEU A 780 -5.63 -0.65 -15.18
N SER A 781 -4.29 -0.63 -15.04
CA SER A 781 -3.58 0.62 -14.76
C SER A 781 -3.58 1.55 -15.99
N TRP A 782 -3.26 1.05 -17.18
CA TRP A 782 -3.40 1.86 -18.42
C TRP A 782 -4.84 2.25 -18.66
N GLY A 783 -5.77 1.33 -18.47
CA GLY A 783 -7.19 1.61 -18.67
C GLY A 783 -7.71 2.69 -17.70
N THR A 784 -7.24 2.72 -16.45
CA THR A 784 -7.58 3.80 -15.51
C THR A 784 -7.01 5.14 -15.97
N ASN A 785 -5.73 5.20 -16.33
CA ASN A 785 -5.04 6.45 -16.68
C ASN A 785 -5.54 7.04 -18.01
N LEU A 786 -5.93 6.19 -18.97
CA LEU A 786 -6.53 6.59 -20.24
C LEU A 786 -8.06 6.75 -20.16
N ALA A 787 -8.62 6.73 -18.94
CA ALA A 787 -10.04 6.83 -18.67
C ALA A 787 -10.90 5.80 -19.45
N ILE A 788 -10.37 4.62 -19.76
CA ILE A 788 -11.08 3.46 -20.33
C ILE A 788 -11.88 2.72 -19.25
N PHE A 789 -11.37 2.67 -18.03
CA PHE A 789 -12.04 2.10 -16.87
C PHE A 789 -12.17 3.15 -15.76
N PRO A 790 -13.15 3.00 -14.85
CA PRO A 790 -13.16 3.75 -13.60
C PRO A 790 -11.88 3.51 -12.80
N ILE A 791 -11.59 4.39 -11.84
CA ILE A 791 -10.40 4.28 -11.00
C ILE A 791 -10.43 2.96 -10.22
N MET A 792 -9.51 2.07 -10.59
CA MET A 792 -9.25 0.80 -9.92
C MET A 792 -7.86 0.89 -9.29
N GLY A 793 -7.78 0.67 -7.97
CA GLY A 793 -6.54 0.85 -7.18
C GLY A 793 -5.51 -0.26 -7.44
N GLN A 794 -5.01 -0.37 -8.67
CA GLN A 794 -4.05 -1.39 -9.06
C GLN A 794 -2.74 -0.74 -9.55
N PRO A 795 -1.61 -1.03 -8.88
CA PRO A 795 -0.33 -0.48 -9.28
C PRO A 795 0.11 -1.05 -10.63
N MET A 796 0.79 -0.21 -11.40
CA MET A 796 1.40 -0.57 -12.66
C MET A 796 2.64 -1.44 -12.42
N SER A 797 2.62 -2.69 -12.91
CA SER A 797 3.78 -3.58 -12.82
C SER A 797 5.03 -2.90 -13.41
N PHE A 798 6.14 -2.98 -12.68
CA PHE A 798 7.45 -2.40 -13.03
C PHE A 798 7.57 -0.87 -13.04
N LEU A 799 6.48 -0.10 -12.92
CA LEU A 799 6.53 1.38 -12.94
C LEU A 799 6.18 1.98 -11.58
N SER A 800 5.08 1.54 -10.97
CA SER A 800 4.54 2.08 -9.71
C SER A 800 5.33 1.64 -8.47
N ALA A 801 5.14 2.35 -7.35
CA ALA A 801 5.74 2.07 -6.05
C ALA A 801 5.10 0.86 -5.30
N GLY A 802 4.77 -0.21 -6.03
CA GLY A 802 4.17 -1.44 -5.52
C GLY A 802 5.18 -2.43 -4.93
N GLY A 803 5.79 -2.08 -3.79
CA GLY A 803 6.89 -2.87 -3.21
C GLY A 803 6.57 -4.37 -2.98
N SER A 804 5.39 -4.68 -2.44
CA SER A 804 4.96 -6.08 -2.24
C SER A 804 4.76 -6.83 -3.55
N HIS A 805 4.22 -6.16 -4.56
CA HIS A 805 4.03 -6.73 -5.89
C HIS A 805 5.39 -7.07 -6.53
N LEU A 806 6.38 -6.20 -6.37
CA LEU A 806 7.75 -6.45 -6.83
C LEU A 806 8.38 -7.67 -6.14
N LEU A 807 8.36 -7.72 -4.81
CA LEU A 807 9.06 -8.76 -4.04
C LEU A 807 8.35 -10.11 -4.09
N PHE A 808 7.04 -10.15 -3.90
CA PHE A 808 6.30 -11.40 -3.72
C PHE A 808 5.71 -11.96 -5.01
N PHE A 809 5.65 -11.17 -6.09
CA PHE A 809 5.08 -11.62 -7.35
C PHE A 809 6.05 -11.51 -8.54
N LEU A 810 6.53 -10.29 -8.86
CA LEU A 810 7.35 -10.08 -10.07
C LEU A 810 8.71 -10.79 -10.01
N CYS A 811 9.49 -10.61 -8.93
CA CYS A 811 10.80 -11.27 -8.78
C CYS A 811 10.69 -12.81 -8.81
N PRO A 812 9.77 -13.45 -8.07
CA PRO A 812 9.54 -14.89 -8.17
C PRO A 812 9.11 -15.37 -9.56
N LEU A 813 8.25 -14.62 -10.27
CA LEU A 813 7.84 -14.93 -11.64
C LEU A 813 9.04 -14.91 -12.60
N LEU A 814 9.89 -13.89 -12.51
CA LEU A 814 11.10 -13.78 -13.32
C LEU A 814 12.10 -14.92 -13.02
N ALA A 815 12.27 -15.27 -11.74
CA ALA A 815 13.09 -16.42 -11.34
C ALA A 815 12.55 -17.73 -11.94
N CYS A 816 11.24 -17.96 -11.84
CA CYS A 816 10.57 -19.13 -12.41
C CYS A 816 10.75 -19.18 -13.94
N CYS A 817 10.65 -18.04 -14.63
CA CYS A 817 10.88 -17.94 -16.06
C CYS A 817 12.33 -18.24 -16.45
N ALA A 818 13.31 -17.67 -15.73
CA ALA A 818 14.73 -17.89 -15.99
C ALA A 818 15.11 -19.37 -15.81
N VAL A 819 14.65 -19.99 -14.71
CA VAL A 819 14.87 -21.42 -14.44
C VAL A 819 14.21 -22.30 -15.52
N SER A 820 13.00 -21.95 -15.95
CA SER A 820 12.27 -22.69 -16.99
C SER A 820 12.98 -22.61 -18.35
N ALA A 821 13.42 -21.41 -18.75
CA ALA A 821 14.15 -21.20 -19.99
C ALA A 821 15.48 -21.96 -19.99
N GLN A 822 16.26 -21.89 -18.91
CA GLN A 822 17.52 -22.63 -18.80
C GLN A 822 17.30 -24.15 -18.93
N SER A 823 16.30 -24.70 -18.23
CA SER A 823 16.05 -26.14 -18.25
C SER A 823 15.69 -26.66 -19.65
N LEU A 824 15.02 -25.85 -20.48
CA LEU A 824 14.70 -26.21 -21.86
C LEU A 824 15.95 -26.27 -22.74
N GLU A 825 16.86 -25.30 -22.57
CA GLU A 825 18.12 -25.25 -23.31
C GLU A 825 19.06 -26.41 -22.96
N GLU A 826 19.10 -26.83 -21.69
CA GLU A 826 19.95 -27.94 -21.27
C GLU A 826 19.47 -29.28 -21.83
N ASN A 827 18.16 -29.46 -21.99
CA ASN A 827 17.59 -30.66 -22.61
C ASN A 827 17.84 -30.71 -24.13
N GLU A 828 17.70 -29.59 -24.85
CA GLU A 828 18.00 -29.52 -26.30
C GLU A 828 19.46 -29.91 -26.61
N HIS A 829 20.40 -29.58 -25.73
CA HIS A 829 21.81 -29.96 -25.88
C HIS A 829 22.11 -31.42 -25.47
N ALA A 830 21.26 -32.04 -24.66
CA ALA A 830 21.40 -33.44 -24.28
C ALA A 830 20.98 -34.38 -25.43
N ASP A 831 19.89 -34.06 -26.14
CA ASP A 831 19.37 -34.86 -27.25
C ASP A 831 20.23 -34.77 -28.53
N LEU A 832 21.12 -33.79 -28.65
CA LEU A 832 22.09 -33.65 -29.76
C LEU A 832 23.38 -34.46 -29.57
N ARG A 833 23.49 -35.25 -28.50
CA ARG A 833 24.53 -36.29 -28.39
C ARG A 833 23.91 -37.63 -28.77
N PRO A 834 24.02 -38.06 -30.04
CA PRO A 834 23.80 -39.47 -30.34
C PRO A 834 24.81 -40.27 -29.51
N THR A 835 24.30 -41.17 -28.67
CA THR A 835 25.09 -42.29 -28.13
C THR A 835 25.51 -43.21 -29.26
#